data_AF-A0AAN9I8S8-F1
#
_entry.id   AF-A0AAN9I8S8-F1
#
_cell.length_a   1.000
_cell.length_b   1.000
_cell.length_c   1.000
_cell.angle_alpha   90.00
_cell.angle_beta   90.00
_cell.angle_gamma   90.00
#
_symmetry.space_group_name_H-M   'P 1'
#
loop_
_entity.id
_entity.type
_entity.pdbx_description
1 polymer ?
#
loop_
_entity_poly.entity_id
_entity_poly.type
_entity_poly.pdbx_seq_one_letter_code
_entity_poly.pdbx_strand_id
1 'polypeptide(L)'
;MADNQLLVEGCFELVKEHPLDQHSSPNFLMSSFAISSLALSVGWYSSQKTYLLLSLHKLDADKITTTLKDRKLFSTHNTIFTCFNLETLMGHLLNLLHGTVFFDKLCFSDCPKLFKPKTCSYTGKFAKFQKYNGAPLALQGSGELANHVASSLNHKIYISNGEELNGIPHIRTLKEFPREELFEKVVMVRFDSNILLKRECDEKTQSVFNAVFTIKYLHEAGAKIILVSDWNMNTPELRIGSVSDFLSALLQIQVVPLQAISCNKLPKMNDLKKENIHLLENLSNVKEEAANCLEFARVLSSGVDIFVNDSFSNSHKVLASTVGITRFCYACLAGFHFEERLCLLKNLSEVGKKPYVGIIGGGNLYDKTASFQFLTYRCQALVFVGMMSFQVMHALGVSVPRNLLDQKALNEALDIVRLAQDRNVQILYPKDFWCRSKCNPKQLQVFPSHGILDGWVPVDLGPVSLNEVSSMLTNCKKIVWIGAVKFVDASKYTNGASKLAKILDQLSQSNCEITVVGTTACKLVRYEKTSSFINMVENASVVWEFLKGRKLPGVMAVDRGYPFEINWNSIYSDPVQSLVVDIGSGNGLFLLEMARRRQDLNFLGLEINKKLVLRCLDSAHQFGVKNGYFVATNATSTFRSIVSTYPGELVLVSIQCPNPDFNKPEHRWRMLQRSLIEAVVDLLAYNGKVFLQSDVEAVAIRMKEEFLKYGKGKLYLEHSQCNGQSEWLEENPFGVRSDWEKHVLDRRAPMYRMMFTKSSNIREV
;
A
#
# COMPACT_ATOMS: atom_id res chain seq x y z
N MET A 1 37.61 17.07 52.96
CA MET A 1 38.88 16.34 53.08
C MET A 1 39.05 15.53 51.81
N ALA A 2 40.17 15.72 51.10
CA ALA A 2 40.77 14.90 50.03
C ALA A 2 39.90 14.24 48.92
N ASP A 3 40.30 14.27 47.63
CA ASP A 3 41.06 15.32 46.90
C ASP A 3 40.93 15.16 45.36
N ASN A 4 41.51 16.14 44.67
CA ASN A 4 41.92 16.24 43.25
C ASN A 4 42.73 15.01 42.73
N GLN A 5 43.04 14.77 41.44
CA GLN A 5 42.87 15.37 40.08
C GLN A 5 42.94 14.17 39.05
N LEU A 6 42.42 14.16 37.82
CA LEU A 6 42.69 14.93 36.58
C LEU A 6 44.05 14.65 35.88
N LEU A 7 44.03 14.57 34.54
CA LEU A 7 45.10 14.31 33.54
C LEU A 7 45.53 12.82 33.37
N VAL A 8 45.85 12.21 32.21
CA VAL A 8 45.90 12.50 30.73
C VAL A 8 47.30 12.29 30.11
N GLU A 9 47.32 11.53 29.00
CA GLU A 9 48.38 11.33 27.98
C GLU A 9 49.68 10.56 28.30
N GLY A 10 50.22 9.90 27.26
CA GLY A 10 51.45 9.08 27.28
C GLY A 10 51.46 7.97 26.22
N CYS A 11 52.20 8.16 25.11
CA CYS A 11 52.43 7.17 24.04
C CYS A 11 53.91 6.67 24.06
N PHE A 12 54.41 6.11 22.93
CA PHE A 12 55.70 5.38 22.75
C PHE A 12 55.64 3.92 23.28
N GLU A 13 56.22 2.88 22.65
CA GLU A 13 56.89 2.69 21.34
C GLU A 13 56.72 1.19 20.91
N LEU A 14 57.35 0.51 19.93
CA LEU A 14 58.54 0.69 19.07
C LEU A 14 58.34 -0.10 17.73
N VAL A 15 59.40 -0.74 17.18
CA VAL A 15 59.46 -1.68 16.02
C VAL A 15 59.28 -0.97 14.65
N LYS A 16 60.33 -0.50 13.93
CA LYS A 16 61.58 -1.13 13.40
C LYS A 16 61.35 -2.33 12.47
N GLU A 17 61.96 -2.46 11.28
CA GLU A 17 62.82 -1.55 10.50
C GLU A 17 62.84 -1.93 8.99
N HIS A 18 63.45 -1.08 8.14
CA HIS A 18 63.66 -1.26 6.69
C HIS A 18 64.88 -2.19 6.38
N PRO A 19 65.09 -2.76 5.15
CA PRO A 19 65.30 -2.09 3.84
C PRO A 19 64.40 -2.60 2.68
N LEU A 20 63.92 -1.76 1.74
CA LEU A 20 64.58 -1.11 0.58
C LEU A 20 64.91 -2.05 -0.59
N ASP A 21 64.35 -1.72 -1.76
CA ASP A 21 65.19 -1.37 -2.93
C ASP A 21 64.47 -0.33 -3.81
N GLN A 22 65.20 0.50 -4.56
CA GLN A 22 64.65 1.55 -5.45
C GLN A 22 65.47 1.70 -6.73
N HIS A 23 64.81 1.86 -7.87
CA HIS A 23 65.20 2.72 -9.01
C HIS A 23 64.03 2.78 -10.02
N SER A 24 63.78 3.85 -10.76
CA SER A 24 64.40 5.19 -10.81
C SER A 24 63.36 6.27 -11.19
N SER A 25 63.74 7.54 -10.99
CA SER A 25 62.92 8.77 -11.09
C SER A 25 63.45 9.68 -12.23
N PRO A 26 63.32 11.03 -12.29
CA PRO A 26 62.52 12.01 -11.49
C PRO A 26 61.87 13.17 -12.31
N ASN A 27 61.47 14.22 -11.58
CA ASN A 27 61.33 15.65 -11.94
C ASN A 27 59.94 16.17 -12.41
N PHE A 28 59.45 17.34 -11.95
CA PHE A 28 59.94 18.31 -10.95
C PHE A 28 58.73 19.02 -10.26
N LEU A 29 58.84 19.25 -8.95
CA LEU A 29 58.75 20.54 -8.20
C LEU A 29 57.90 21.71 -8.79
N MET A 30 57.21 22.56 -8.01
CA MET A 30 57.26 22.80 -6.55
C MET A 30 56.02 23.57 -6.01
N SER A 31 55.61 23.26 -4.77
CA SER A 31 54.96 24.09 -3.71
C SER A 31 53.70 24.94 -4.01
N SER A 32 52.90 25.40 -3.02
CA SER A 32 53.04 25.32 -1.54
C SER A 32 51.70 25.07 -0.80
N PHE A 33 51.80 24.86 0.51
CA PHE A 33 50.71 24.53 1.46
C PHE A 33 49.89 25.77 1.90
N ALA A 34 48.61 25.58 2.29
CA ALA A 34 48.18 25.68 3.71
C ALA A 34 46.65 25.61 3.98
N ILE A 35 46.25 24.63 4.83
CA ILE A 35 45.39 24.79 6.03
C ILE A 35 43.89 25.20 5.87
N SER A 36 43.05 24.15 5.76
CA SER A 36 41.89 23.84 6.63
C SER A 36 40.51 24.55 6.55
N SER A 37 39.49 23.72 6.83
CA SER A 37 38.26 24.02 7.61
C SER A 37 37.24 25.04 7.07
N LEU A 38 36.27 24.56 6.28
CA LEU A 38 34.84 24.56 6.68
C LEU A 38 34.03 23.63 5.74
N ALA A 39 33.31 22.64 6.29
CA ALA A 39 32.53 21.68 5.50
C ALA A 39 31.28 21.14 6.24
N LEU A 40 30.39 22.04 6.67
CA LEU A 40 29.06 21.70 7.17
C LEU A 40 28.03 22.72 6.67
N SER A 41 26.86 22.23 6.24
CA SER A 41 25.92 22.91 5.33
C SER A 41 26.52 23.19 3.92
N VAL A 42 25.78 23.17 2.82
CA VAL A 42 24.31 23.04 2.63
C VAL A 42 24.03 21.87 1.69
N GLY A 43 22.94 21.13 1.92
CA GLY A 43 22.44 20.16 0.94
C GLY A 43 21.21 19.38 1.41
N TRP A 44 20.03 19.81 0.99
CA TRP A 44 18.79 19.02 0.82
C TRP A 44 17.74 19.91 0.13
N TYR A 45 16.76 19.29 -0.55
CA TYR A 45 15.94 19.88 -1.62
C TYR A 45 16.76 20.27 -2.87
N SER A 46 16.24 20.13 -4.10
CA SER A 46 14.87 19.78 -4.51
C SER A 46 14.80 18.57 -5.45
N SER A 47 13.59 18.11 -5.75
CA SER A 47 13.29 17.16 -6.81
C SER A 47 11.92 17.52 -7.42
N GLN A 48 11.67 17.04 -8.64
CA GLN A 48 10.44 17.24 -9.41
C GLN A 48 10.15 18.69 -9.91
N LYS A 49 10.89 19.11 -10.95
CA LYS A 49 10.28 19.72 -12.16
C LYS A 49 11.33 19.86 -13.29
N THR A 50 11.27 18.95 -14.26
CA THR A 50 11.56 19.12 -15.71
C THR A 50 11.63 17.73 -16.33
N TYR A 51 10.59 17.33 -17.06
CA TYR A 51 10.59 16.19 -17.97
C TYR A 51 9.65 16.49 -19.14
N LEU A 52 10.11 17.39 -20.00
CA LEU A 52 9.60 17.61 -21.35
C LEU A 52 10.84 17.92 -22.21
N LEU A 53 10.84 17.50 -23.48
CA LEU A 53 12.00 17.54 -24.40
C LEU A 53 13.20 16.69 -23.97
N LEU A 54 13.20 15.41 -24.37
CA LEU A 54 14.42 14.69 -24.79
C LEU A 54 14.06 13.40 -25.57
N SER A 55 13.72 13.59 -26.84
CA SER A 55 13.56 12.56 -27.89
C SER A 55 13.57 13.30 -29.23
N LEU A 56 14.07 12.67 -30.29
CA LEU A 56 14.77 13.33 -31.42
C LEU A 56 16.13 13.90 -30.96
N HIS A 57 17.28 13.55 -31.54
CA HIS A 57 17.58 12.50 -32.53
C HIS A 57 18.92 11.84 -32.18
N LYS A 58 19.04 10.52 -32.43
CA LYS A 58 20.31 9.96 -32.90
C LYS A 58 20.27 10.03 -34.43
N LEU A 59 21.30 10.61 -35.03
CA LEU A 59 21.74 10.37 -36.40
C LEU A 59 23.22 10.80 -36.48
N ASP A 60 23.93 10.14 -37.38
CA ASP A 60 25.38 9.93 -37.43
C ASP A 60 26.28 11.15 -37.20
N ALA A 61 27.39 10.91 -36.48
CA ALA A 61 28.52 11.81 -36.43
C ALA A 61 29.55 11.41 -37.50
N ASP A 62 29.44 11.96 -38.70
CA ASP A 62 30.53 11.93 -39.67
C ASP A 62 30.44 13.07 -40.71
N LYS A 63 31.61 13.49 -41.22
CA LYS A 63 31.87 14.43 -42.33
C LYS A 63 31.67 15.96 -42.16
N ILE A 64 32.56 16.67 -42.87
CA ILE A 64 32.57 18.10 -43.23
C ILE A 64 32.97 19.09 -42.11
N THR A 65 34.29 19.19 -41.95
CA THR A 65 35.01 20.42 -41.58
C THR A 65 34.88 21.48 -42.70
N THR A 66 35.29 22.72 -42.38
CA THR A 66 35.85 23.77 -43.29
C THR A 66 34.92 24.84 -43.93
N THR A 67 35.19 26.08 -43.50
CA THR A 67 35.33 27.34 -44.29
C THR A 67 34.18 28.31 -44.60
N LEU A 68 34.54 29.61 -44.48
CA LEU A 68 34.01 30.84 -45.13
C LEU A 68 32.62 31.37 -44.70
N LYS A 69 32.34 32.69 -44.76
CA LYS A 69 33.13 33.91 -44.44
C LYS A 69 32.21 35.14 -44.50
N ASP A 70 32.56 36.20 -43.76
CA ASP A 70 32.06 37.59 -43.88
C ASP A 70 30.54 37.79 -43.62
N ARG A 71 30.02 38.94 -43.13
CA ARG A 71 30.54 40.32 -43.12
C ARG A 71 30.40 41.01 -41.75
N LYS A 72 31.18 42.10 -41.58
CA LYS A 72 31.08 43.09 -40.49
C LYS A 72 29.97 44.12 -40.77
N LEU A 73 29.49 44.86 -39.75
CA LEU A 73 29.84 46.29 -39.51
C LEU A 73 28.99 46.93 -38.37
N PHE A 74 29.67 47.54 -37.37
CA PHE A 74 29.32 48.77 -36.63
C PHE A 74 28.00 48.83 -35.78
N SER A 75 27.89 49.58 -34.67
CA SER A 75 28.89 50.34 -33.87
C SER A 75 28.44 50.57 -32.41
N THR A 76 29.36 51.02 -31.57
CA THR A 76 29.27 51.24 -30.11
C THR A 76 28.60 52.55 -29.67
N HIS A 77 28.04 52.58 -28.45
CA HIS A 77 28.50 53.50 -27.39
C HIS A 77 28.12 53.03 -25.96
N ASN A 78 28.90 53.47 -24.97
CA ASN A 78 28.68 53.31 -23.52
C ASN A 78 27.76 54.46 -22.99
N THR A 79 27.25 54.55 -21.75
CA THR A 79 27.94 54.35 -20.46
C THR A 79 26.99 54.15 -19.25
N ILE A 80 27.19 53.02 -18.54
CA ILE A 80 27.23 52.80 -17.07
C ILE A 80 26.53 53.81 -16.11
N PHE A 81 25.55 53.38 -15.29
CA PHE A 81 25.72 53.16 -13.81
C PHE A 81 24.45 52.68 -13.04
N THR A 82 24.62 51.57 -12.30
CA THR A 82 23.95 51.04 -11.06
C THR A 82 22.45 51.22 -10.73
N CYS A 83 21.90 50.13 -10.18
CA CYS A 83 20.61 50.03 -9.47
C CYS A 83 20.65 50.57 -8.02
N PHE A 84 19.49 50.80 -7.40
CA PHE A 84 19.18 50.30 -6.05
C PHE A 84 17.66 50.23 -5.76
N ASN A 85 17.24 49.37 -4.82
CA ASN A 85 15.87 49.27 -4.29
C ASN A 85 15.57 50.36 -3.25
N LEU A 86 14.28 50.67 -3.03
CA LEU A 86 13.74 50.96 -1.69
C LEU A 86 12.20 50.88 -1.64
N GLU A 87 11.66 50.37 -0.53
CA GLU A 87 10.24 50.51 -0.16
C GLU A 87 10.04 51.73 0.76
N THR A 88 8.78 52.21 0.85
CA THR A 88 8.25 53.11 1.90
C THR A 88 8.93 54.46 2.16
N LEU A 89 8.21 55.53 1.83
CA LEU A 89 7.95 56.61 2.79
C LEU A 89 6.50 57.11 2.64
N MET A 90 5.92 57.62 3.74
CA MET A 90 4.52 58.04 3.82
C MET A 90 4.31 59.53 3.48
N GLY A 91 3.10 59.83 2.99
CA GLY A 91 2.27 60.89 3.57
C GLY A 91 2.27 62.27 2.89
N HIS A 92 1.13 62.62 2.29
CA HIS A 92 0.18 63.58 2.90
C HIS A 92 -1.07 63.72 2.02
N LEU A 93 -2.20 63.19 2.48
CA LEU A 93 -3.54 63.58 1.99
C LEU A 93 -4.59 63.24 3.06
N LEU A 94 -4.67 64.10 4.07
CA LEU A 94 -5.63 64.01 5.17
C LEU A 94 -6.56 65.23 5.10
N ASN A 95 -7.85 64.98 4.87
CA ASN A 95 -8.96 65.43 5.71
C ASN A 95 -10.28 65.53 4.94
N LEU A 96 -11.27 64.75 5.35
CA LEU A 96 -12.63 65.25 5.58
C LEU A 96 -13.37 64.36 6.59
N LEU A 97 -13.19 64.72 7.86
CA LEU A 97 -14.08 64.57 9.03
C LEU A 97 -14.97 63.32 9.21
N HIS A 98 -14.75 62.65 10.35
CA HIS A 98 -15.75 62.09 11.29
C HIS A 98 -16.90 61.18 10.79
N GLY A 99 -17.08 60.06 11.50
CA GLY A 99 -18.35 59.29 11.57
C GLY A 99 -18.73 58.96 13.02
N THR A 100 -19.91 58.38 13.27
CA THR A 100 -20.28 57.82 14.60
C THR A 100 -21.57 56.96 14.58
N VAL A 101 -21.69 56.02 15.54
CA VAL A 101 -22.93 55.54 16.20
C VAL A 101 -23.93 54.62 15.43
N PHE A 102 -23.80 53.30 15.72
CA PHE A 102 -24.80 52.35 16.26
C PHE A 102 -26.15 51.93 15.60
N PHE A 103 -26.45 50.64 15.87
CA PHE A 103 -27.71 49.99 16.30
C PHE A 103 -28.72 49.28 15.36
N ASP A 104 -28.81 47.97 15.63
CA ASP A 104 -29.99 47.08 15.77
C ASP A 104 -30.71 46.44 14.55
N LYS A 105 -31.53 45.44 14.91
CA LYS A 105 -32.21 44.48 14.04
C LYS A 105 -33.31 45.11 13.18
N LEU A 106 -33.53 44.51 12.02
CA LEU A 106 -34.87 44.36 11.44
C LEU A 106 -34.97 43.03 10.67
N CYS A 107 -36.07 42.31 10.88
CA CYS A 107 -36.51 41.24 9.99
C CYS A 107 -37.78 41.71 9.29
N PHE A 108 -37.92 41.46 7.97
CA PHE A 108 -39.17 41.04 7.34
C PHE A 108 -38.89 40.51 5.91
N SER A 109 -39.92 40.21 5.13
CA SER A 109 -39.94 39.16 4.11
C SER A 109 -40.00 39.63 2.64
N ASP A 110 -39.91 38.63 1.75
CA ASP A 110 -40.45 38.57 0.36
C ASP A 110 -39.72 39.28 -0.81
N CYS A 111 -39.08 38.43 -1.64
CA CYS A 111 -39.15 38.32 -3.12
C CYS A 111 -38.92 39.56 -4.05
N PRO A 112 -38.48 39.39 -5.33
CA PRO A 112 -38.65 38.20 -6.17
C PRO A 112 -37.41 37.74 -6.99
N LYS A 113 -37.66 36.81 -7.92
CA LYS A 113 -36.69 36.06 -8.75
C LYS A 113 -36.09 36.88 -9.90
N LEU A 114 -34.78 36.72 -10.13
CA LEU A 114 -34.04 36.74 -11.40
C LEU A 114 -32.75 35.92 -11.14
N PHE A 115 -32.01 35.33 -12.08
CA PHE A 115 -32.05 35.29 -13.55
C PHE A 115 -32.04 33.80 -14.04
N LYS A 116 -31.64 33.52 -15.29
CA LYS A 116 -31.13 32.20 -15.76
C LYS A 116 -29.88 32.40 -16.63
N PRO A 117 -28.93 31.44 -16.67
CA PRO A 117 -27.82 31.47 -17.63
C PRO A 117 -28.29 31.19 -19.07
N LYS A 118 -27.51 31.66 -20.06
CA LYS A 118 -27.77 31.47 -21.51
C LYS A 118 -27.14 30.19 -22.08
N THR A 119 -27.60 29.78 -23.26
CA THR A 119 -27.29 28.53 -23.98
C THR A 119 -26.61 28.76 -25.34
N CYS A 120 -26.38 27.67 -26.10
CA CYS A 120 -25.95 27.57 -27.51
C CYS A 120 -24.42 27.71 -27.77
N SER A 121 -23.80 27.05 -28.76
CA SER A 121 -24.17 25.95 -29.71
C SER A 121 -22.90 25.53 -30.49
N TYR A 122 -22.68 24.29 -30.98
CA TYR A 122 -23.22 23.77 -32.26
C TYR A 122 -23.03 22.23 -32.41
N THR A 123 -24.15 21.52 -32.64
CA THR A 123 -24.44 20.42 -33.60
C THR A 123 -23.39 19.43 -34.14
N GLY A 124 -23.79 18.15 -34.20
CA GLY A 124 -23.23 17.12 -35.10
C GLY A 124 -24.21 15.95 -35.34
N LYS A 125 -24.54 15.68 -36.62
CA LYS A 125 -25.42 14.60 -37.16
C LYS A 125 -25.01 13.19 -36.63
N PHE A 126 -25.84 12.15 -36.50
CA PHE A 126 -27.23 11.83 -36.95
C PHE A 126 -27.77 10.60 -36.12
N ALA A 127 -28.98 10.01 -36.22
CA ALA A 127 -30.21 10.27 -37.01
C ALA A 127 -31.52 9.93 -36.25
N LYS A 128 -32.02 8.66 -36.27
CA LYS A 128 -33.35 8.23 -35.76
C LYS A 128 -33.41 6.74 -35.36
N PHE A 129 -34.21 6.41 -34.34
CA PHE A 129 -35.26 5.36 -34.42
C PHE A 129 -36.43 5.75 -33.47
N GLN A 130 -37.63 5.21 -33.71
CA GLN A 130 -38.89 5.77 -33.16
C GLN A 130 -39.31 5.20 -31.80
N LYS A 131 -40.05 6.01 -31.03
CA LYS A 131 -40.96 5.56 -29.97
C LYS A 131 -42.41 5.68 -30.45
N TYR A 132 -43.22 4.66 -30.14
CA TYR A 132 -44.66 4.74 -29.83
C TYR A 132 -44.85 3.83 -28.61
N ASN A 133 -45.24 4.31 -27.43
CA ASN A 133 -46.57 4.81 -27.03
C ASN A 133 -47.58 3.68 -26.78
N GLY A 134 -47.84 3.44 -25.49
CA GLY A 134 -48.87 2.56 -24.94
C GLY A 134 -48.94 2.83 -23.43
N ALA A 135 -50.12 3.21 -22.92
CA ALA A 135 -50.34 3.74 -21.57
C ALA A 135 -51.33 2.83 -20.77
N PRO A 136 -51.58 3.08 -19.47
CA PRO A 136 -51.75 1.98 -18.50
C PRO A 136 -53.19 1.69 -18.06
N LEU A 137 -53.40 0.49 -17.47
CA LEU A 137 -54.40 0.08 -16.45
C LEU A 137 -54.19 -1.45 -16.18
N ALA A 138 -54.62 -2.10 -15.09
CA ALA A 138 -54.60 -1.78 -13.65
C ALA A 138 -54.95 -3.05 -12.82
N LEU A 139 -54.85 -2.94 -11.48
CA LEU A 139 -55.48 -3.78 -10.42
C LEU A 139 -54.92 -5.19 -10.08
N GLN A 140 -54.34 -5.25 -8.86
CA GLN A 140 -54.61 -6.19 -7.74
C GLN A 140 -54.19 -7.68 -7.78
N GLY A 141 -53.74 -8.15 -6.60
CA GLY A 141 -53.45 -9.56 -6.27
C GLY A 141 -52.01 -10.00 -6.58
N SER A 142 -51.23 -10.58 -5.67
CA SER A 142 -51.40 -10.77 -4.21
C SER A 142 -50.04 -10.65 -3.51
N GLY A 143 -50.03 -10.29 -2.22
CA GLY A 143 -48.81 -10.01 -1.47
C GLY A 143 -48.18 -11.26 -0.85
N GLU A 144 -47.29 -11.95 -1.57
CA GLU A 144 -46.43 -13.00 -0.99
C GLU A 144 -45.11 -13.20 -1.77
N LEU A 145 -45.11 -13.02 -3.09
CA LEU A 145 -43.95 -13.30 -3.97
C LEU A 145 -42.73 -12.37 -3.74
N ALA A 146 -42.87 -11.26 -3.01
CA ALA A 146 -41.81 -10.28 -2.81
C ALA A 146 -40.71 -10.72 -1.84
N ASN A 147 -41.01 -11.62 -0.88
CA ASN A 147 -40.09 -11.93 0.22
C ASN A 147 -39.09 -13.04 -0.09
N HIS A 148 -39.35 -13.90 -1.10
CA HIS A 148 -38.43 -14.98 -1.49
C HIS A 148 -37.34 -14.56 -2.49
N VAL A 149 -37.44 -13.38 -3.10
CA VAL A 149 -36.40 -12.84 -4.01
C VAL A 149 -35.33 -12.04 -3.23
N ALA A 150 -35.66 -11.57 -2.01
CA ALA A 150 -34.77 -10.77 -1.19
C ALA A 150 -33.67 -11.57 -0.45
N SER A 151 -33.81 -12.90 -0.34
CA SER A 151 -32.92 -13.76 0.47
C SER A 151 -31.79 -14.43 -0.30
N SER A 152 -31.86 -14.51 -1.63
CA SER A 152 -30.83 -15.14 -2.49
C SER A 152 -29.79 -14.15 -3.04
N LEU A 153 -30.09 -12.84 -3.03
CA LEU A 153 -29.22 -11.78 -3.55
C LEU A 153 -28.33 -11.13 -2.46
N ASN A 154 -27.65 -11.95 -1.66
CA ASN A 154 -26.82 -11.46 -0.54
C ASN A 154 -25.41 -10.97 -0.96
N HIS A 155 -25.21 -10.64 -2.24
CA HIS A 155 -24.03 -9.93 -2.74
C HIS A 155 -24.30 -8.41 -2.78
N LYS A 156 -24.41 -7.82 -1.58
CA LYS A 156 -24.66 -6.38 -1.38
C LYS A 156 -23.48 -5.52 -1.84
N ILE A 157 -23.51 -5.10 -3.10
CA ILE A 157 -22.77 -3.93 -3.57
C ILE A 157 -23.70 -2.72 -3.47
N TYR A 158 -23.68 -2.01 -2.33
CA TYR A 158 -24.40 -0.74 -2.20
C TYR A 158 -23.71 0.35 -3.05
N ILE A 159 -24.50 1.02 -3.91
CA ILE A 159 -24.10 2.26 -4.58
C ILE A 159 -25.22 3.28 -4.43
N SER A 160 -25.23 3.99 -3.29
CA SER A 160 -26.05 5.20 -3.11
C SER A 160 -25.53 6.07 -1.96
N ASN A 161 -24.88 7.19 -2.31
CA ASN A 161 -24.73 8.41 -1.51
C ASN A 161 -24.36 8.25 -0.02
N GLY A 162 -23.07 8.01 0.22
CA GLY A 162 -22.44 7.98 1.53
C GLY A 162 -21.16 7.16 1.44
N GLU A 163 -19.99 7.77 1.62
CA GLU A 163 -18.72 7.08 1.41
C GLU A 163 -18.40 6.12 2.57
N GLU A 164 -18.98 4.92 2.51
CA GLU A 164 -18.33 3.76 3.13
C GLU A 164 -16.94 3.59 2.52
N LEU A 165 -15.93 3.45 3.37
CA LEU A 165 -14.62 3.03 2.88
C LEU A 165 -14.78 1.65 2.25
N ASN A 166 -14.34 1.49 1.01
CA ASN A 166 -14.16 0.20 0.37
C ASN A 166 -13.50 -0.76 1.36
N GLY A 167 -14.25 -1.76 1.83
CA GLY A 167 -13.94 -2.49 3.05
C GLY A 167 -12.52 -3.07 3.05
N ILE A 168 -11.91 -3.16 4.24
CA ILE A 168 -10.68 -3.94 4.42
C ILE A 168 -10.97 -5.35 3.89
N PRO A 169 -10.20 -5.86 2.91
CA PRO A 169 -10.53 -7.11 2.24
C PRO A 169 -10.55 -8.31 3.18
N HIS A 170 -11.19 -9.38 2.72
CA HIS A 170 -11.03 -10.71 3.31
C HIS A 170 -9.64 -11.24 2.93
N ILE A 171 -8.68 -10.99 3.81
CA ILE A 171 -7.32 -11.51 3.72
C ILE A 171 -7.30 -12.90 4.32
N ARG A 172 -6.72 -13.85 3.58
CA ARG A 172 -6.46 -15.19 4.09
C ARG A 172 -5.35 -15.16 5.14
N THR A 173 -5.65 -15.67 6.32
CA THR A 173 -4.70 -15.78 7.44
C THR A 173 -4.04 -17.17 7.47
N LEU A 174 -2.95 -17.32 8.24
CA LEU A 174 -2.41 -18.65 8.57
C LEU A 174 -3.39 -19.52 9.36
N LYS A 175 -4.31 -18.90 10.09
CA LYS A 175 -5.36 -19.54 10.89
C LYS A 175 -6.44 -20.22 10.05
N GLU A 176 -6.69 -19.71 8.85
CA GLU A 176 -7.65 -20.23 7.85
C GLU A 176 -6.96 -21.11 6.79
N PHE A 177 -5.65 -21.35 6.92
CA PHE A 177 -4.88 -22.16 5.98
C PHE A 177 -4.82 -23.63 6.46
N PRO A 178 -5.21 -24.63 5.64
CA PRO A 178 -5.09 -26.05 5.99
C PRO A 178 -3.65 -26.39 6.37
N ARG A 179 -3.43 -26.88 7.59
CA ARG A 179 -2.09 -27.14 8.13
C ARG A 179 -1.35 -28.19 7.31
N GLU A 180 -2.09 -29.07 6.67
CA GLU A 180 -1.64 -30.15 5.81
C GLU A 180 -1.05 -29.61 4.49
N GLU A 181 -1.57 -28.50 3.96
CA GLU A 181 -1.02 -27.83 2.77
C GLU A 181 0.35 -27.16 3.04
N LEU A 182 0.78 -27.01 4.31
CA LEU A 182 2.08 -26.44 4.69
C LEU A 182 3.21 -27.47 4.70
N PHE A 183 2.90 -28.77 4.80
CA PHE A 183 3.92 -29.80 5.00
C PHE A 183 4.91 -29.86 3.82
N GLU A 184 6.19 -29.76 4.15
CA GLU A 184 7.33 -29.74 3.22
C GLU A 184 7.36 -28.59 2.20
N LYS A 185 6.44 -27.63 2.29
CA LYS A 185 6.48 -26.41 1.48
C LYS A 185 7.63 -25.50 1.88
N VAL A 186 8.20 -24.80 0.90
CA VAL A 186 9.10 -23.68 1.16
C VAL A 186 8.25 -22.44 1.44
N VAL A 187 8.32 -21.95 2.68
CA VAL A 187 7.52 -20.81 3.17
C VAL A 187 8.43 -19.63 3.45
N MET A 188 8.27 -18.54 2.71
CA MET A 188 8.96 -17.28 3.01
C MET A 188 8.12 -16.41 3.94
N VAL A 189 8.68 -16.06 5.10
CA VAL A 189 8.05 -15.17 6.09
C VAL A 189 8.72 -13.80 6.06
N ARG A 190 8.00 -12.78 5.60
CA ARG A 190 8.42 -11.38 5.73
C ARG A 190 7.99 -10.88 7.11
N PHE A 191 8.92 -10.86 8.07
CA PHE A 191 8.63 -10.48 9.46
C PHE A 191 8.73 -8.97 9.71
N ASP A 192 8.23 -8.49 10.84
CA ASP A 192 8.42 -7.09 11.28
C ASP A 192 9.64 -6.98 12.21
N SER A 193 10.77 -6.48 11.67
CA SER A 193 11.97 -6.19 12.48
C SER A 193 11.71 -5.22 13.62
N ASN A 194 10.74 -4.31 13.48
CA ASN A 194 10.38 -3.37 14.54
C ASN A 194 9.71 -4.08 15.72
N ILE A 195 9.19 -5.30 15.53
CA ILE A 195 8.61 -6.12 16.60
C ILE A 195 9.66 -7.09 17.14
N LEU A 196 10.27 -7.91 16.28
CA LEU A 196 11.16 -8.98 16.73
C LEU A 196 12.55 -8.49 17.17
N LEU A 197 13.18 -7.53 16.48
CA LEU A 197 14.60 -7.17 16.67
C LEU A 197 14.82 -6.00 17.66
N LYS A 198 13.94 -5.84 18.66
CA LYS A 198 14.17 -4.87 19.75
C LYS A 198 15.05 -5.47 20.84
N ARG A 199 15.98 -4.68 21.40
CA ARG A 199 16.63 -5.03 22.68
C ARG A 199 15.64 -5.05 23.85
N GLU A 200 14.70 -4.11 23.85
CA GLU A 200 13.59 -4.03 24.80
C GLU A 200 12.42 -4.94 24.36
N CYS A 201 12.71 -6.18 23.97
CA CYS A 201 11.69 -7.16 23.63
C CYS A 201 11.11 -7.76 24.92
N ASP A 202 10.11 -7.10 25.51
CA ASP A 202 9.27 -7.76 26.52
C ASP A 202 8.41 -8.81 25.80
N GLU A 203 8.87 -10.06 25.86
CA GLU A 203 8.26 -11.26 25.24
C GLU A 203 6.78 -11.42 25.61
N LYS A 204 6.36 -10.84 26.74
CA LYS A 204 4.97 -10.78 27.22
C LYS A 204 4.05 -9.90 26.35
N THR A 205 4.61 -9.13 25.41
CA THR A 205 3.82 -8.33 24.48
C THR A 205 3.16 -9.24 23.43
N GLN A 206 1.83 -9.26 23.36
CA GLN A 206 1.05 -10.08 22.40
C GLN A 206 1.56 -9.98 20.94
N SER A 207 2.00 -8.79 20.49
CA SER A 207 2.63 -8.60 19.17
C SER A 207 3.84 -9.49 18.92
N VAL A 208 4.71 -9.63 19.93
CA VAL A 208 5.95 -10.42 19.87
C VAL A 208 5.60 -11.90 19.91
N PHE A 209 4.73 -12.30 20.85
CA PHE A 209 4.20 -13.66 20.92
C PHE A 209 3.59 -14.10 19.59
N ASN A 210 2.72 -13.29 18.97
CA ASN A 210 2.08 -13.61 17.69
C ASN A 210 3.09 -13.73 16.54
N ALA A 211 4.11 -12.86 16.48
CA ALA A 211 5.14 -12.92 15.43
C ALA A 211 6.10 -14.12 15.61
N VAL A 212 6.42 -14.49 16.84
CA VAL A 212 7.13 -15.73 17.18
C VAL A 212 6.27 -16.96 16.84
N PHE A 213 4.97 -16.91 17.16
CA PHE A 213 4.01 -17.98 16.91
C PHE A 213 3.80 -18.23 15.41
N THR A 214 3.77 -17.19 14.56
CA THR A 214 3.82 -17.33 13.08
C THR A 214 4.94 -18.27 12.64
N ILE A 215 6.15 -18.08 13.18
CA ILE A 215 7.33 -18.85 12.78
C ILE A 215 7.30 -20.27 13.38
N LYS A 216 6.93 -20.41 14.67
CA LYS A 216 6.82 -21.74 15.32
C LYS A 216 5.71 -22.60 14.70
N TYR A 217 4.53 -22.05 14.43
CA TYR A 217 3.40 -22.75 13.81
C TYR A 217 3.77 -23.36 12.45
N LEU A 218 4.50 -22.62 11.61
CA LEU A 218 5.00 -23.10 10.32
C LEU A 218 6.01 -24.26 10.49
N HIS A 219 6.91 -24.15 11.47
CA HIS A 219 7.92 -25.17 11.74
C HIS A 219 7.29 -26.46 12.27
N GLU A 220 6.34 -26.33 13.20
CA GLU A 220 5.51 -27.43 13.72
C GLU A 220 4.55 -28.02 12.66
N ALA A 221 4.30 -27.33 11.55
CA ALA A 221 3.59 -27.88 10.39
C ALA A 221 4.54 -28.61 9.40
N GLY A 222 5.85 -28.65 9.68
CA GLY A 222 6.84 -29.32 8.84
C GLY A 222 7.23 -28.55 7.58
N ALA A 223 7.01 -27.24 7.55
CA ALA A 223 7.43 -26.36 6.45
C ALA A 223 8.93 -26.01 6.52
N LYS A 224 9.55 -25.75 5.36
CA LYS A 224 10.92 -25.22 5.25
C LYS A 224 10.86 -23.69 5.26
N ILE A 225 11.34 -23.05 6.33
CA ILE A 225 11.13 -21.61 6.55
C ILE A 225 12.31 -20.76 6.05
N ILE A 226 11.99 -19.68 5.35
CA ILE A 226 12.92 -18.61 4.97
C ILE A 226 12.42 -17.28 5.54
N LEU A 227 13.12 -16.73 6.53
CA LEU A 227 12.85 -15.41 7.12
C LEU A 227 13.49 -14.29 6.29
N VAL A 228 12.80 -13.16 6.14
CA VAL A 228 13.33 -11.95 5.49
C VAL A 228 12.74 -10.68 6.12
N SER A 229 13.54 -9.61 6.24
CA SER A 229 13.09 -8.30 6.71
C SER A 229 14.01 -7.16 6.22
N ASP A 230 13.57 -5.91 6.38
CA ASP A 230 14.41 -4.71 6.43
C ASP A 230 14.73 -4.34 7.89
N TRP A 231 15.97 -3.96 8.21
CA TRP A 231 16.35 -3.44 9.54
C TRP A 231 17.53 -2.45 9.47
N ASN A 232 17.77 -1.67 10.54
CA ASN A 232 18.78 -0.60 10.53
C ASN A 232 20.21 -1.15 10.72
N MET A 233 21.13 -0.80 9.82
CA MET A 233 22.55 -1.19 9.90
C MET A 233 23.40 -0.29 10.82
N ASN A 234 22.89 0.88 11.24
CA ASN A 234 23.64 1.84 12.04
C ASN A 234 23.88 1.41 13.50
N THR A 235 23.33 0.26 13.89
CA THR A 235 23.58 -0.41 15.19
C THR A 235 24.45 -1.66 14.96
N PRO A 236 25.70 -1.71 15.48
CA PRO A 236 26.65 -2.79 15.16
C PRO A 236 26.18 -4.23 15.43
N GLU A 237 25.27 -4.41 16.39
CA GLU A 237 24.67 -5.68 16.77
C GLU A 237 23.65 -6.23 15.76
N LEU A 238 23.18 -5.44 14.78
CA LEU A 238 22.23 -5.91 13.77
C LEU A 238 22.91 -6.42 12.48
N ARG A 239 24.10 -7.02 12.61
CA ARG A 239 24.72 -7.84 11.57
C ARG A 239 23.94 -9.15 11.41
N ILE A 240 23.90 -9.72 10.20
CA ILE A 240 23.09 -10.91 9.89
C ILE A 240 23.35 -12.09 10.85
N GLY A 241 24.62 -12.36 11.20
CA GLY A 241 25.00 -13.39 12.18
C GLY A 241 24.32 -13.18 13.54
N SER A 242 24.58 -12.03 14.16
CA SER A 242 23.97 -11.62 15.43
C SER A 242 22.44 -11.60 15.41
N VAL A 243 21.81 -11.29 14.27
CA VAL A 243 20.35 -11.38 14.09
C VAL A 243 19.88 -12.84 14.03
N SER A 244 20.59 -13.74 13.35
CA SER A 244 20.30 -15.19 13.39
C SER A 244 20.58 -15.81 14.76
N ASP A 245 21.61 -15.39 15.49
CA ASP A 245 21.88 -15.85 16.86
C ASP A 245 20.74 -15.43 17.80
N PHE A 246 20.33 -14.16 17.74
CA PHE A 246 19.21 -13.62 18.52
C PHE A 246 17.88 -14.31 18.19
N LEU A 247 17.57 -14.49 16.89
CA LEU A 247 16.35 -15.20 16.49
C LEU A 247 16.40 -16.68 16.87
N SER A 248 17.58 -17.32 16.89
CA SER A 248 17.73 -18.70 17.37
C SER A 248 17.39 -18.82 18.86
N ALA A 249 17.86 -17.88 19.68
CA ALA A 249 17.53 -17.84 21.10
C ALA A 249 16.03 -17.60 21.35
N LEU A 250 15.43 -16.62 20.66
CA LEU A 250 14.01 -16.27 20.78
C LEU A 250 13.08 -17.39 20.28
N LEU A 251 13.45 -18.09 19.20
CA LEU A 251 12.65 -19.18 18.63
C LEU A 251 12.91 -20.53 19.32
N GLN A 252 14.07 -20.71 19.96
CA GLN A 252 14.56 -22.01 20.47
C GLN A 252 14.68 -23.06 19.34
N ILE A 253 14.96 -22.60 18.12
CA ILE A 253 15.12 -23.37 16.87
C ILE A 253 16.33 -22.78 16.15
N GLN A 254 17.18 -23.59 15.51
CA GLN A 254 18.38 -23.07 14.83
C GLN A 254 18.01 -22.20 13.62
N VAL A 255 18.40 -20.92 13.65
CA VAL A 255 18.32 -19.99 12.53
C VAL A 255 19.71 -19.87 11.87
N VAL A 256 19.80 -20.15 10.58
CA VAL A 256 21.05 -20.13 9.81
C VAL A 256 21.03 -18.97 8.81
N PRO A 257 22.06 -18.09 8.78
CA PRO A 257 22.14 -17.02 7.80
C PRO A 257 22.38 -17.56 6.39
N LEU A 258 21.64 -17.03 5.41
CA LEU A 258 21.65 -17.45 4.02
C LEU A 258 22.21 -16.32 3.13
N GLN A 259 23.48 -16.43 2.74
CA GLN A 259 24.07 -15.55 1.71
C GLN A 259 23.44 -15.87 0.35
N ALA A 260 22.84 -14.87 -0.29
CA ALA A 260 21.95 -15.09 -1.43
C ALA A 260 21.79 -13.89 -2.39
N ILE A 261 22.00 -12.65 -1.95
CA ILE A 261 21.56 -11.46 -2.71
C ILE A 261 22.63 -10.97 -3.71
N SER A 262 23.92 -11.26 -3.47
CA SER A 262 25.03 -10.82 -4.32
C SER A 262 25.07 -11.41 -5.75
N CYS A 263 24.30 -12.47 -6.04
CA CYS A 263 24.45 -13.30 -7.24
C CYS A 263 23.17 -13.50 -8.08
N ASN A 264 22.11 -12.71 -7.88
CA ASN A 264 20.82 -12.79 -8.61
C ASN A 264 20.12 -14.18 -8.57
N LYS A 265 20.46 -15.04 -7.61
CA LYS A 265 19.85 -16.38 -7.43
C LYS A 265 19.80 -16.72 -5.94
N LEU A 266 18.64 -17.16 -5.47
CA LEU A 266 18.57 -17.92 -4.23
C LEU A 266 19.38 -19.23 -4.37
N PRO A 267 19.95 -19.77 -3.28
CA PRO A 267 20.50 -21.12 -3.25
C PRO A 267 19.50 -22.18 -3.73
N LYS A 268 19.98 -23.38 -4.10
CA LYS A 268 19.08 -24.47 -4.50
C LYS A 268 18.26 -24.91 -3.29
N MET A 269 16.92 -24.81 -3.39
CA MET A 269 16.01 -25.14 -2.28
C MET A 269 16.09 -26.59 -1.78
N ASN A 270 16.68 -27.49 -2.58
CA ASN A 270 16.97 -28.86 -2.18
C ASN A 270 17.97 -28.95 -1.01
N ASP A 271 18.85 -27.95 -0.87
CA ASP A 271 19.91 -27.92 0.14
C ASP A 271 19.39 -27.42 1.52
N LEU A 272 18.12 -26.98 1.60
CA LEU A 272 17.49 -26.53 2.85
C LEU A 272 17.09 -27.73 3.73
N LYS A 273 17.75 -27.85 4.88
CA LYS A 273 17.43 -28.82 5.93
C LYS A 273 16.10 -28.48 6.59
N LYS A 274 15.23 -29.47 6.77
CA LYS A 274 13.90 -29.33 7.39
C LYS A 274 13.95 -28.91 8.87
N GLU A 275 15.07 -29.20 9.53
CA GLU A 275 15.35 -28.91 10.94
C GLU A 275 15.69 -27.43 11.22
N ASN A 276 16.07 -26.68 10.17
CA ASN A 276 16.65 -25.35 10.32
C ASN A 276 15.78 -24.28 9.67
N ILE A 277 15.71 -23.13 10.32
CA ILE A 277 15.11 -21.91 9.77
C ILE A 277 16.21 -21.12 9.07
N HIS A 278 15.96 -20.59 7.89
CA HIS A 278 16.97 -19.82 7.13
C HIS A 278 16.67 -18.32 7.19
N LEU A 279 17.68 -17.46 7.33
CA LEU A 279 17.54 -16.00 7.37
C LEU A 279 18.23 -15.35 6.16
N LEU A 280 17.49 -14.65 5.32
CA LEU A 280 18.05 -13.87 4.21
C LEU A 280 18.75 -12.59 4.68
N GLU A 281 19.64 -12.08 3.83
CA GLU A 281 20.27 -10.78 3.98
C GLU A 281 19.27 -9.62 4.14
N ASN A 282 19.70 -8.58 4.86
CA ASN A 282 18.90 -7.40 5.18
C ASN A 282 18.54 -6.59 3.92
N LEU A 283 17.25 -6.42 3.64
CA LEU A 283 16.81 -5.73 2.42
C LEU A 283 16.94 -4.19 2.47
N SER A 284 17.28 -3.58 3.61
CA SER A 284 17.33 -2.10 3.77
C SER A 284 18.18 -1.35 2.75
N ASN A 285 19.24 -1.99 2.22
CA ASN A 285 20.16 -1.37 1.27
C ASN A 285 19.90 -1.77 -0.19
N VAL A 286 18.90 -2.63 -0.45
CA VAL A 286 18.57 -3.14 -1.79
C VAL A 286 17.65 -2.11 -2.49
N LYS A 287 18.10 -1.53 -3.60
CA LYS A 287 17.33 -0.50 -4.33
C LYS A 287 16.11 -1.11 -5.02
N GLU A 288 16.26 -2.36 -5.44
CA GLU A 288 15.30 -3.20 -6.13
C GLU A 288 14.10 -3.57 -5.25
N GLU A 289 14.31 -3.67 -3.92
CA GLU A 289 13.26 -3.82 -2.90
C GLU A 289 12.36 -2.59 -2.87
N ALA A 290 12.96 -1.41 -2.69
CA ALA A 290 12.25 -0.13 -2.62
C ALA A 290 11.59 0.28 -3.95
N ALA A 291 12.15 -0.16 -5.08
CA ALA A 291 11.59 0.02 -6.41
C ALA A 291 10.49 -0.99 -6.77
N ASN A 292 10.21 -2.00 -5.93
CA ASN A 292 9.32 -3.13 -6.23
C ASN A 292 9.68 -3.81 -7.57
N CYS A 293 10.97 -4.03 -7.80
CA CYS A 293 11.50 -4.54 -9.06
C CYS A 293 10.99 -5.96 -9.35
N LEU A 294 10.44 -6.17 -10.56
CA LEU A 294 9.81 -7.44 -10.96
C LEU A 294 10.82 -8.61 -11.00
N GLU A 295 12.04 -8.35 -11.44
CA GLU A 295 13.10 -9.35 -11.52
C GLU A 295 13.58 -9.75 -10.13
N PHE A 296 13.82 -8.77 -9.24
CA PHE A 296 14.21 -9.04 -7.85
C PHE A 296 13.09 -9.76 -7.08
N ALA A 297 11.83 -9.37 -7.26
CA ALA A 297 10.69 -10.09 -6.70
C ALA A 297 10.60 -11.54 -7.21
N ARG A 298 10.97 -11.81 -8.47
CA ARG A 298 11.03 -13.17 -9.02
C ARG A 298 12.19 -13.97 -8.41
N VAL A 299 13.37 -13.38 -8.29
CA VAL A 299 14.54 -13.99 -7.62
C VAL A 299 14.20 -14.33 -6.16
N LEU A 300 13.57 -13.40 -5.42
CA LEU A 300 13.16 -13.59 -4.04
C LEU A 300 12.07 -14.68 -3.88
N SER A 301 11.23 -14.89 -4.89
CA SER A 301 10.24 -15.98 -4.93
C SER A 301 10.78 -17.32 -5.44
N SER A 302 12.05 -17.39 -5.86
CA SER A 302 12.56 -18.50 -6.69
C SER A 302 12.66 -19.81 -5.92
N GLY A 303 11.61 -20.64 -6.01
CA GLY A 303 11.48 -21.89 -5.26
C GLY A 303 10.75 -21.73 -3.91
N VAL A 304 10.06 -20.60 -3.71
CA VAL A 304 9.15 -20.38 -2.58
C VAL A 304 7.73 -20.75 -3.00
N ASP A 305 7.13 -21.74 -2.32
CA ASP A 305 5.72 -22.09 -2.53
C ASP A 305 4.81 -21.01 -1.94
N ILE A 306 4.96 -20.72 -0.64
CA ILE A 306 4.03 -19.91 0.13
C ILE A 306 4.73 -18.66 0.66
N PHE A 307 4.05 -17.53 0.55
CA PHE A 307 4.47 -16.27 1.16
C PHE A 307 3.58 -15.95 2.38
N VAL A 308 4.21 -15.60 3.50
CA VAL A 308 3.55 -15.10 4.70
C VAL A 308 4.03 -13.68 4.96
N ASN A 309 3.12 -12.71 4.91
CA ASN A 309 3.39 -11.34 5.33
C ASN A 309 3.06 -11.21 6.83
N ASP A 310 4.08 -11.03 7.65
CA ASP A 310 3.95 -10.68 9.07
C ASP A 310 4.61 -9.33 9.39
N SER A 311 4.90 -8.53 8.34
CA SER A 311 5.59 -7.22 8.41
C SER A 311 4.57 -6.08 8.33
N PHE A 312 3.62 -6.06 9.27
CA PHE A 312 2.46 -5.16 9.19
C PHE A 312 2.86 -3.67 9.08
N SER A 313 3.94 -3.24 9.76
CA SER A 313 4.45 -1.86 9.67
C SER A 313 4.81 -1.43 8.24
N ASN A 314 5.16 -2.36 7.36
CA ASN A 314 5.51 -2.10 5.97
C ASN A 314 4.31 -2.08 5.01
N SER A 315 3.09 -2.42 5.47
CA SER A 315 1.92 -2.59 4.59
C SER A 315 1.46 -1.34 3.83
N HIS A 316 1.92 -0.16 4.22
CA HIS A 316 1.67 1.11 3.53
C HIS A 316 2.63 1.37 2.36
N LYS A 317 3.73 0.61 2.26
CA LYS A 317 4.74 0.71 1.20
C LYS A 317 4.42 -0.27 0.07
N VAL A 318 4.96 0.02 -1.12
CA VAL A 318 4.99 -0.91 -2.26
C VAL A 318 6.42 -1.44 -2.38
N LEU A 319 6.70 -2.63 -1.83
CA LEU A 319 8.05 -3.24 -1.85
C LEU A 319 8.04 -4.60 -2.58
N ALA A 320 9.20 -5.03 -3.08
CA ALA A 320 9.33 -6.35 -3.69
C ALA A 320 9.00 -7.49 -2.71
N SER A 321 9.44 -7.40 -1.45
CA SER A 321 9.23 -8.43 -0.42
C SER A 321 7.86 -8.43 0.27
N THR A 322 7.00 -7.45 -0.01
CA THR A 322 5.64 -7.37 0.58
C THR A 322 4.52 -7.35 -0.47
N VAL A 323 4.80 -6.83 -1.67
CA VAL A 323 3.83 -6.73 -2.77
C VAL A 323 4.31 -7.52 -3.99
N GLY A 324 5.55 -7.30 -4.44
CA GLY A 324 6.09 -7.92 -5.65
C GLY A 324 6.12 -9.45 -5.62
N ILE A 325 6.64 -10.03 -4.54
CA ILE A 325 6.81 -11.48 -4.32
C ILE A 325 5.50 -12.24 -4.43
N THR A 326 4.39 -11.62 -3.98
CA THR A 326 3.07 -12.25 -4.02
C THR A 326 2.67 -12.66 -5.42
N ARG A 327 3.19 -11.99 -6.46
CA ARG A 327 2.91 -12.32 -7.86
C ARG A 327 3.44 -13.68 -8.29
N PHE A 328 4.28 -14.34 -7.51
CA PHE A 328 4.98 -15.56 -7.91
C PHE A 328 4.73 -16.77 -7.01
N CYS A 329 4.36 -16.55 -5.74
CA CYS A 329 4.01 -17.62 -4.80
C CYS A 329 2.60 -18.17 -5.03
N TYR A 330 2.42 -19.47 -4.73
CA TYR A 330 1.16 -20.23 -4.81
C TYR A 330 0.10 -19.65 -3.87
N ALA A 331 0.47 -19.36 -2.62
CA ALA A 331 -0.38 -18.72 -1.62
C ALA A 331 0.32 -17.51 -1.01
N CYS A 332 -0.48 -16.54 -0.56
CA CYS A 332 0.00 -15.30 0.08
C CYS A 332 -0.91 -15.01 1.27
N LEU A 333 -0.35 -15.07 2.48
CA LEU A 333 -1.10 -15.14 3.74
C LEU A 333 -0.70 -14.01 4.69
N ALA A 334 -1.62 -13.61 5.56
CA ALA A 334 -1.28 -12.86 6.77
C ALA A 334 -0.76 -13.81 7.87
N GLY A 335 0.35 -13.44 8.50
CA GLY A 335 0.77 -14.05 9.77
C GLY A 335 -0.12 -13.61 10.94
N PHE A 336 0.05 -14.22 12.11
CA PHE A 336 -0.82 -13.94 13.26
C PHE A 336 -0.64 -12.53 13.83
N HIS A 337 0.58 -11.96 13.74
CA HIS A 337 0.78 -10.56 14.11
C HIS A 337 0.08 -9.63 13.10
N PHE A 338 0.17 -9.92 11.80
CA PHE A 338 -0.52 -9.18 10.75
C PHE A 338 -2.05 -9.23 10.90
N GLU A 339 -2.63 -10.41 11.15
CA GLU A 339 -4.07 -10.60 11.42
C GLU A 339 -4.52 -9.71 12.59
N GLU A 340 -3.81 -9.77 13.72
CA GLU A 340 -4.10 -8.98 14.91
C GLU A 340 -4.01 -7.47 14.64
N ARG A 341 -2.97 -7.00 13.96
CA ARG A 341 -2.83 -5.57 13.62
C ARG A 341 -3.89 -5.10 12.61
N LEU A 342 -4.31 -5.97 11.68
CA LEU A 342 -5.40 -5.71 10.74
C LEU A 342 -6.74 -5.58 11.47
N CYS A 343 -7.00 -6.46 12.45
CA CYS A 343 -8.16 -6.39 13.33
C CYS A 343 -8.21 -5.04 14.06
N LEU A 344 -7.08 -4.57 14.61
CA LEU A 344 -7.03 -3.24 15.23
C LEU A 344 -7.33 -2.08 14.26
N LEU A 345 -6.98 -2.17 12.97
CA LEU A 345 -7.43 -1.18 11.98
C LEU A 345 -8.93 -1.27 11.67
N LYS A 346 -9.49 -2.48 11.57
CA LYS A 346 -10.95 -2.67 11.43
C LYS A 346 -11.67 -1.98 12.59
N ASN A 347 -11.26 -2.25 13.83
CA ASN A 347 -11.79 -1.61 15.03
C ASN A 347 -11.69 -0.08 14.97
N LEU A 348 -10.59 0.52 14.50
CA LEU A 348 -10.48 1.99 14.36
C LEU A 348 -11.51 2.61 13.40
N SER A 349 -12.08 1.83 12.48
CA SER A 349 -13.14 2.29 11.57
C SER A 349 -14.57 2.11 12.10
N GLU A 350 -14.74 1.32 13.17
CA GLU A 350 -16.05 1.02 13.76
C GLU A 350 -16.56 2.11 14.70
N VAL A 351 -17.85 2.43 14.56
CA VAL A 351 -18.53 3.56 15.22
C VAL A 351 -19.36 3.12 16.44
N GLY A 352 -19.40 1.81 16.76
CA GLY A 352 -20.34 1.21 17.73
C GLY A 352 -20.15 1.61 19.20
N LYS A 353 -18.98 2.12 19.60
CA LYS A 353 -18.72 2.62 20.97
C LYS A 353 -18.58 4.14 20.95
N LYS A 354 -19.51 4.83 21.62
CA LYS A 354 -19.52 6.29 21.82
C LYS A 354 -19.64 6.65 23.30
N PRO A 355 -19.06 7.77 23.79
CA PRO A 355 -18.25 8.73 23.05
C PRO A 355 -16.92 8.13 22.54
N TYR A 356 -16.57 8.48 21.30
CA TYR A 356 -15.28 8.20 20.68
C TYR A 356 -14.47 9.51 20.59
N VAL A 357 -13.24 9.51 21.09
CA VAL A 357 -12.34 10.66 21.06
C VAL A 357 -11.04 10.32 20.33
N GLY A 358 -10.56 11.26 19.51
CA GLY A 358 -9.22 11.22 18.92
C GLY A 358 -8.26 12.17 19.61
N ILE A 359 -7.23 11.65 20.27
CA ILE A 359 -6.11 12.44 20.80
C ILE A 359 -5.01 12.43 19.74
N ILE A 360 -4.67 13.58 19.15
CA ILE A 360 -3.82 13.65 17.96
C ILE A 360 -2.59 14.52 18.24
N GLY A 361 -1.41 13.96 18.00
CA GLY A 361 -0.13 14.59 18.31
C GLY A 361 1.01 14.28 17.34
N GLY A 362 2.21 14.71 17.72
CA GLY A 362 3.36 14.90 16.83
C GLY A 362 3.51 16.35 16.39
N GLY A 363 4.30 16.59 15.33
CA GLY A 363 4.59 17.95 14.84
C GLY A 363 4.38 18.20 13.35
N ASN A 364 4.06 17.17 12.57
CA ASN A 364 3.70 17.33 11.17
C ASN A 364 2.18 17.12 10.99
N LEU A 365 1.50 18.14 10.46
CA LEU A 365 0.07 18.14 10.13
C LEU A 365 -0.18 18.04 8.60
N TYR A 366 0.87 18.21 7.77
CA TYR A 366 0.80 18.25 6.31
C TYR A 366 0.43 16.90 5.66
N ASP A 367 -0.33 16.94 4.57
CA ASP A 367 -1.02 15.81 3.89
C ASP A 367 -1.82 14.96 4.90
N LYS A 368 -2.67 15.59 5.72
CA LYS A 368 -3.56 14.87 6.66
C LYS A 368 -5.02 15.27 6.64
N THR A 369 -5.42 16.31 5.90
CA THR A 369 -6.83 16.76 5.87
C THR A 369 -7.82 15.61 5.62
N ALA A 370 -7.54 14.68 4.70
CA ALA A 370 -8.36 13.49 4.45
C ALA A 370 -8.47 12.54 5.67
N SER A 371 -7.39 12.36 6.44
CA SER A 371 -7.41 11.60 7.70
C SER A 371 -8.31 12.23 8.75
N PHE A 372 -8.41 13.57 8.77
CA PHE A 372 -9.33 14.28 9.65
C PHE A 372 -10.78 14.26 9.13
N GLN A 373 -11.01 14.19 7.82
CA GLN A 373 -12.34 13.89 7.26
C GLN A 373 -12.85 12.51 7.70
N PHE A 374 -11.97 11.51 7.84
CA PHE A 374 -12.33 10.21 8.43
C PHE A 374 -12.64 10.31 9.93
N LEU A 375 -11.78 11.01 10.70
CA LEU A 375 -11.90 11.09 12.16
C LEU A 375 -13.11 11.94 12.59
N THR A 376 -13.38 13.08 11.95
CA THR A 376 -14.55 13.93 12.21
C THR A 376 -15.88 13.26 11.86
N TYR A 377 -15.88 12.15 11.11
CA TYR A 377 -17.09 11.35 10.87
C TYR A 377 -17.42 10.40 12.04
N ARG A 378 -16.46 10.16 12.95
CA ARG A 378 -16.52 9.07 13.94
C ARG A 378 -16.37 9.55 15.37
N CYS A 379 -15.41 10.44 15.61
CA CYS A 379 -15.12 11.03 16.91
C CYS A 379 -16.12 12.15 17.25
N GLN A 380 -16.48 12.28 18.52
CA GLN A 380 -17.29 13.40 19.03
C GLN A 380 -16.40 14.57 19.47
N ALA A 381 -15.15 14.28 19.84
CA ALA A 381 -14.13 15.28 20.12
C ALA A 381 -12.75 14.90 19.55
N LEU A 382 -11.95 15.91 19.23
CA LEU A 382 -10.55 15.81 18.81
C LEU A 382 -9.68 16.67 19.74
N VAL A 383 -8.74 16.03 20.45
CA VAL A 383 -7.78 16.70 21.35
C VAL A 383 -6.45 16.81 20.66
N PHE A 384 -5.99 18.03 20.34
CA PHE A 384 -4.69 18.26 19.73
C PHE A 384 -3.61 18.47 20.79
N VAL A 385 -2.47 17.77 20.64
CA VAL A 385 -1.34 17.77 21.58
C VAL A 385 0.00 17.80 20.85
N GLY A 386 1.09 18.09 21.56
CA GLY A 386 2.41 18.24 20.93
C GLY A 386 2.48 19.42 19.97
N MET A 387 3.55 19.48 19.17
CA MET A 387 3.81 20.61 18.27
C MET A 387 2.67 20.93 17.29
N MET A 388 1.87 19.95 16.83
CA MET A 388 0.78 20.21 15.87
C MET A 388 -0.43 20.97 16.46
N SER A 389 -0.51 21.08 17.79
CA SER A 389 -1.57 21.86 18.44
C SER A 389 -1.46 23.36 18.13
N PHE A 390 -0.25 23.87 17.88
CA PHE A 390 0.00 25.29 17.59
C PHE A 390 -0.64 25.77 16.29
N GLN A 391 -0.66 24.95 15.23
CA GLN A 391 -1.32 25.27 13.96
C GLN A 391 -2.84 25.32 14.12
N VAL A 392 -3.43 24.40 14.91
CA VAL A 392 -4.87 24.37 15.19
C VAL A 392 -5.29 25.52 16.10
N MET A 393 -4.47 25.85 17.10
CA MET A 393 -4.64 27.05 17.94
C MET A 393 -4.65 28.33 17.10
N HIS A 394 -3.69 28.49 16.18
CA HIS A 394 -3.63 29.62 15.26
C HIS A 394 -4.85 29.66 14.30
N ALA A 395 -5.29 28.50 13.79
CA ALA A 395 -6.51 28.39 12.98
C ALA A 395 -7.80 28.73 13.76
N LEU A 396 -7.80 28.59 15.08
CA LEU A 396 -8.86 29.03 16.01
C LEU A 396 -8.69 30.49 16.48
N GLY A 397 -7.72 31.24 15.94
CA GLY A 397 -7.48 32.66 16.28
C GLY A 397 -6.71 32.88 17.59
N VAL A 398 -6.13 31.86 18.20
CA VAL A 398 -5.26 32.00 19.38
C VAL A 398 -3.91 32.57 18.95
N SER A 399 -3.39 33.55 19.70
CA SER A 399 -2.04 34.08 19.48
C SER A 399 -0.98 33.01 19.78
N VAL A 400 -0.11 32.73 18.81
CA VAL A 400 0.93 31.70 18.88
C VAL A 400 2.26 32.23 18.32
N PRO A 401 3.41 32.05 19.01
CA PRO A 401 4.72 32.43 18.50
C PRO A 401 5.04 31.82 17.13
N ARG A 402 5.44 32.67 16.16
CA ARG A 402 5.66 32.28 14.76
C ARG A 402 6.65 31.12 14.58
N ASN A 403 7.62 30.97 15.49
CA ASN A 403 8.63 29.90 15.47
C ASN A 403 8.09 28.52 15.92
N LEU A 404 6.83 28.42 16.34
CA LEU A 404 6.15 27.16 16.67
C LEU A 404 5.19 26.69 15.56
N LEU A 405 4.99 27.52 14.51
CA LEU A 405 4.07 27.26 13.40
C LEU A 405 4.80 26.68 12.19
N ASP A 406 4.30 25.57 11.64
CA ASP A 406 4.64 25.15 10.28
C ASP A 406 3.78 25.90 9.26
N GLN A 407 4.41 26.84 8.55
CA GLN A 407 3.83 27.61 7.44
C GLN A 407 3.13 26.72 6.40
N LYS A 408 3.64 25.52 6.13
CA LYS A 408 3.08 24.61 5.10
C LYS A 408 1.73 24.02 5.50
N ALA A 409 1.43 23.98 6.80
CA ALA A 409 0.26 23.30 7.35
C ALA A 409 -0.85 24.25 7.84
N LEU A 410 -0.69 25.57 7.68
CA LEU A 410 -1.69 26.55 8.16
C LEU A 410 -3.04 26.42 7.44
N ASN A 411 -3.03 26.17 6.13
CA ASN A 411 -4.26 25.94 5.36
C ASN A 411 -4.96 24.64 5.79
N GLU A 412 -4.20 23.55 5.96
CA GLU A 412 -4.77 22.28 6.43
C GLU A 412 -5.35 22.40 7.84
N ALA A 413 -4.72 23.18 8.73
CA ALA A 413 -5.28 23.45 10.06
C ALA A 413 -6.62 24.20 10.00
N LEU A 414 -6.77 25.19 9.10
CA LEU A 414 -8.03 25.90 8.87
C LEU A 414 -9.11 24.96 8.32
N ASP A 415 -8.77 24.09 7.37
CA ASP A 415 -9.71 23.13 6.81
C ASP A 415 -10.12 22.05 7.82
N ILE A 416 -9.19 21.60 8.69
CA ILE A 416 -9.50 20.68 9.80
C ILE A 416 -10.43 21.33 10.83
N VAL A 417 -10.24 22.62 11.15
CA VAL A 417 -11.13 23.37 12.05
C VAL A 417 -12.53 23.50 11.45
N ARG A 418 -12.65 23.85 10.16
CA ARG A 418 -13.94 23.91 9.43
C ARG A 418 -14.65 22.54 9.43
N LEU A 419 -13.94 21.48 9.02
CA LEU A 419 -14.49 20.11 8.99
C LEU A 419 -15.00 19.61 10.34
N ALA A 420 -14.44 20.10 11.45
CA ALA A 420 -14.93 19.81 12.78
C ALA A 420 -16.17 20.65 13.12
N GLN A 421 -16.16 21.94 12.82
CA GLN A 421 -17.30 22.86 13.01
C GLN A 421 -18.53 22.40 12.20
N ASP A 422 -18.37 22.12 10.91
CA ASP A 422 -19.42 21.64 9.99
C ASP A 422 -20.08 20.33 10.46
N ARG A 423 -19.40 19.57 11.33
CA ARG A 423 -19.84 18.28 11.87
C ARG A 423 -20.14 18.29 13.37
N ASN A 424 -20.09 19.46 14.01
CA ASN A 424 -20.25 19.64 15.46
C ASN A 424 -19.29 18.78 16.32
N VAL A 425 -18.07 18.54 15.82
CA VAL A 425 -17.01 17.81 16.53
C VAL A 425 -16.24 18.80 17.40
N GLN A 426 -16.18 18.54 18.70
CA GLN A 426 -15.50 19.43 19.66
C GLN A 426 -13.98 19.39 19.45
N ILE A 427 -13.35 20.53 19.16
CA ILE A 427 -11.88 20.64 19.19
C ILE A 427 -11.41 21.08 20.57
N LEU A 428 -10.48 20.32 21.14
CA LEU A 428 -9.71 20.70 22.33
C LEU A 428 -8.25 20.93 21.93
N TYR A 429 -7.62 21.89 22.58
CA TYR A 429 -6.22 22.26 22.44
C TYR A 429 -5.69 22.72 23.81
N PRO A 430 -4.38 22.67 24.07
CA PRO A 430 -3.84 22.93 25.40
C PRO A 430 -4.05 24.39 25.79
N LYS A 431 -4.52 24.63 27.02
CA LYS A 431 -4.72 25.97 27.59
C LYS A 431 -3.45 26.51 28.25
N ASP A 432 -2.53 25.64 28.60
CA ASP A 432 -1.27 25.92 29.30
C ASP A 432 -0.17 24.92 28.92
N PHE A 433 1.09 25.34 29.04
CA PHE A 433 2.27 24.55 28.72
C PHE A 433 3.32 24.67 29.82
N TRP A 434 4.05 23.59 30.09
CA TRP A 434 5.36 23.73 30.73
C TRP A 434 6.35 24.27 29.69
N CYS A 435 7.00 25.39 29.99
CA CYS A 435 8.04 25.98 29.16
C CYS A 435 9.38 25.98 29.88
N ARG A 436 10.46 25.81 29.09
CA ARG A 436 11.85 25.91 29.51
C ARG A 436 12.45 27.22 29.02
N SER A 437 13.25 27.88 29.86
CA SER A 437 14.02 29.07 29.45
C SER A 437 15.15 28.69 28.49
N LYS A 438 15.31 29.42 27.38
CA LYS A 438 16.47 29.26 26.47
C LYS A 438 17.78 29.65 27.15
N CYS A 439 17.73 30.66 28.03
CA CYS A 439 18.90 31.18 28.75
C CYS A 439 19.29 30.32 29.96
N ASN A 440 18.33 29.62 30.57
CA ASN A 440 18.58 28.68 31.67
C ASN A 440 17.76 27.39 31.48
N PRO A 441 18.33 26.34 30.86
CA PRO A 441 17.63 25.08 30.61
C PRO A 441 17.18 24.30 31.86
N LYS A 442 17.61 24.69 33.08
CA LYS A 442 17.09 24.12 34.34
C LYS A 442 15.82 24.84 34.84
N GLN A 443 15.53 26.03 34.33
CA GLN A 443 14.38 26.83 34.73
C GLN A 443 13.13 26.41 33.93
N LEU A 444 12.10 25.97 34.65
CA LEU A 444 10.80 25.57 34.13
C LEU A 444 9.70 26.40 34.79
N GLN A 445 8.70 26.78 33.99
CA GLN A 445 7.54 27.55 34.45
C GLN A 445 6.33 27.21 33.56
N VAL A 446 5.12 27.24 34.14
CA VAL A 446 3.88 27.09 33.37
C VAL A 446 3.49 28.44 32.76
N PHE A 447 3.17 28.46 31.47
CA PHE A 447 2.64 29.63 30.77
C PHE A 447 1.26 29.34 30.16
N PRO A 448 0.37 30.34 30.11
CA PRO A 448 -0.87 30.22 29.37
C PRO A 448 -0.59 30.16 27.86
N SER A 449 -1.43 29.40 27.16
CA SER A 449 -1.38 29.12 25.72
C SER A 449 -1.25 30.36 24.81
N HIS A 450 -1.86 31.48 25.22
CA HIS A 450 -1.86 32.75 24.51
C HIS A 450 -0.76 33.74 24.98
N GLY A 451 0.09 33.33 25.92
CA GLY A 451 1.03 34.20 26.63
C GLY A 451 2.40 33.56 26.91
N ILE A 452 2.87 32.70 26.00
CA ILE A 452 4.24 32.17 26.04
C ILE A 452 5.21 33.32 25.73
N LEU A 453 6.01 33.73 26.72
CA LEU A 453 6.96 34.83 26.57
C LEU A 453 8.13 34.48 25.63
N ASP A 454 8.69 35.51 24.99
CA ASP A 454 9.95 35.39 24.27
C ASP A 454 11.08 34.88 25.18
N GLY A 455 12.02 34.14 24.59
CA GLY A 455 13.06 33.44 25.34
C GLY A 455 12.63 32.12 25.98
N TRP A 456 11.34 31.75 25.95
CA TRP A 456 10.84 30.46 26.43
C TRP A 456 10.48 29.49 25.30
N VAL A 457 10.42 28.20 25.62
CA VAL A 457 10.06 27.13 24.68
C VAL A 457 9.18 26.08 25.37
N PRO A 458 7.98 25.73 24.85
CA PRO A 458 7.17 24.64 25.36
C PRO A 458 7.88 23.27 25.29
N VAL A 459 7.82 22.53 26.39
CA VAL A 459 8.42 21.18 26.54
C VAL A 459 7.38 20.09 26.86
N ASP A 460 6.25 20.43 27.48
CA ASP A 460 5.19 19.48 27.90
C ASP A 460 3.82 20.16 28.12
N LEU A 461 2.75 19.36 28.24
CA LEU A 461 1.39 19.83 28.58
C LEU A 461 1.33 20.38 30.02
N GLY A 462 0.70 21.54 30.19
CA GLY A 462 0.46 22.12 31.51
C GLY A 462 -0.65 21.42 32.32
N PRO A 463 -0.72 21.67 33.64
CA PRO A 463 -1.69 21.05 34.53
C PRO A 463 -3.16 21.34 34.19
N VAL A 464 -3.51 22.54 33.70
CA VAL A 464 -4.91 22.90 33.38
C VAL A 464 -5.40 22.06 32.19
N SER A 465 -4.57 21.96 31.15
CA SER A 465 -4.84 21.15 29.96
C SER A 465 -5.02 19.67 30.28
N LEU A 466 -4.21 19.12 31.21
CA LEU A 466 -4.32 17.73 31.64
C LEU A 466 -5.62 17.47 32.42
N ASN A 467 -6.07 18.43 33.24
CA ASN A 467 -7.33 18.33 33.98
C ASN A 467 -8.55 18.42 33.05
N GLU A 468 -8.54 19.33 32.05
CA GLU A 468 -9.58 19.45 31.03
C GLU A 468 -9.71 18.16 30.21
N VAL A 469 -8.59 17.61 29.73
CA VAL A 469 -8.54 16.35 28.98
C VAL A 469 -9.00 15.17 29.85
N SER A 470 -8.55 15.05 31.10
CA SER A 470 -8.99 13.98 32.01
C SER A 470 -10.51 14.00 32.24
N SER A 471 -11.06 15.20 32.48
CA SER A 471 -12.50 15.41 32.72
C SER A 471 -13.34 14.99 31.51
N MET A 472 -12.91 15.36 30.29
CA MET A 472 -13.59 14.97 29.05
C MET A 472 -13.45 13.46 28.76
N LEU A 473 -12.29 12.86 29.03
CA LEU A 473 -12.06 11.43 28.78
C LEU A 473 -12.81 10.50 29.74
N THR A 474 -13.21 10.97 30.93
CA THR A 474 -13.84 10.18 32.01
C THR A 474 -15.06 9.37 31.57
N ASN A 475 -15.87 9.89 30.64
CA ASN A 475 -17.07 9.21 30.13
C ASN A 475 -16.90 8.52 28.76
N CYS A 476 -15.68 8.50 28.21
CA CYS A 476 -15.43 7.90 26.90
C CYS A 476 -15.61 6.38 26.90
N LYS A 477 -16.05 5.83 25.76
CA LYS A 477 -16.12 4.37 25.52
C LYS A 477 -15.09 3.91 24.49
N LYS A 478 -14.51 4.85 23.73
CA LYS A 478 -13.45 4.60 22.77
C LYS A 478 -12.48 5.78 22.70
N ILE A 479 -11.19 5.51 22.70
CA ILE A 479 -10.13 6.52 22.55
C ILE A 479 -9.11 6.02 21.52
N VAL A 480 -8.76 6.85 20.54
CA VAL A 480 -7.57 6.64 19.72
C VAL A 480 -6.56 7.74 20.01
N TRP A 481 -5.33 7.38 20.38
CA TRP A 481 -4.24 8.33 20.56
C TRP A 481 -3.21 8.13 19.44
N ILE A 482 -3.01 9.12 18.57
CA ILE A 482 -2.09 9.05 17.42
C ILE A 482 -0.97 10.08 17.53
N GLY A 483 0.27 9.61 17.72
CA GLY A 483 1.48 10.44 17.72
C GLY A 483 1.85 11.01 19.08
N ALA A 484 3.09 11.48 19.20
CA ALA A 484 3.67 11.86 20.49
C ALA A 484 3.09 13.15 21.09
N VAL A 485 2.93 13.17 22.42
CA VAL A 485 2.88 14.42 23.22
C VAL A 485 4.33 14.95 23.34
N LYS A 486 4.98 15.22 22.20
CA LYS A 486 6.33 15.77 22.15
C LYS A 486 6.28 17.23 21.67
N PHE A 487 6.79 18.11 22.52
CA PHE A 487 7.22 19.46 22.19
C PHE A 487 8.75 19.49 22.06
N VAL A 488 9.39 20.66 22.03
CA VAL A 488 10.85 20.74 21.86
C VAL A 488 11.55 20.15 23.08
N ASP A 489 12.43 19.16 22.86
CA ASP A 489 13.27 18.50 23.87
C ASP A 489 12.65 18.32 25.27
N ALA A 490 11.66 17.42 25.33
CA ALA A 490 11.01 16.96 26.55
C ALA A 490 11.99 16.82 27.72
N SER A 491 11.72 17.54 28.81
CA SER A 491 12.63 17.60 29.96
C SER A 491 12.48 16.37 30.85
N LYS A 492 13.54 15.97 31.56
CA LYS A 492 13.48 14.92 32.59
C LYS A 492 12.68 15.33 33.85
N TYR A 493 12.12 16.54 33.88
CA TYR A 493 11.46 17.14 35.04
C TYR A 493 9.96 17.42 34.81
N THR A 494 9.43 17.06 33.63
CA THR A 494 8.05 17.31 33.20
C THR A 494 7.38 15.99 32.84
N ASN A 495 6.27 15.69 33.52
CA ASN A 495 5.59 14.39 33.47
C ASN A 495 4.15 14.50 32.92
N GLY A 496 3.85 15.50 32.09
CA GLY A 496 2.53 15.73 31.50
C GLY A 496 2.14 14.63 30.51
N ALA A 497 3.04 14.29 29.60
CA ALA A 497 2.89 13.13 28.71
C ALA A 497 2.70 11.81 29.50
N SER A 498 3.47 11.59 30.57
CA SER A 498 3.31 10.45 31.49
C SER A 498 1.97 10.45 32.24
N LYS A 499 1.49 11.61 32.68
CA LYS A 499 0.16 11.75 33.31
C LYS A 499 -0.95 11.37 32.33
N LEU A 500 -0.87 11.79 31.07
CA LEU A 500 -1.82 11.36 30.05
C LEU A 500 -1.79 9.84 29.83
N ALA A 501 -0.60 9.22 29.81
CA ALA A 501 -0.49 7.77 29.74
C ALA A 501 -1.15 7.06 30.94
N LYS A 502 -1.02 7.60 32.16
CA LYS A 502 -1.68 7.05 33.37
C LYS A 502 -3.20 7.22 33.37
N ILE A 503 -3.70 8.37 32.92
CA ILE A 503 -5.14 8.60 32.72
C ILE A 503 -5.71 7.54 31.77
N LEU A 504 -5.01 7.26 30.66
CA LEU A 504 -5.43 6.22 29.72
C LEU A 504 -5.30 4.80 30.29
N ASP A 505 -4.26 4.49 31.06
CA ASP A 505 -4.11 3.19 31.73
C ASP A 505 -5.26 2.92 32.73
N GLN A 506 -5.62 3.93 33.53
CA GLN A 506 -6.78 3.89 34.43
C GLN A 506 -8.09 3.73 33.66
N LEU A 507 -8.31 4.50 32.59
CA LEU A 507 -9.53 4.40 31.77
C LEU A 507 -9.66 3.04 31.07
N SER A 508 -8.55 2.38 30.71
CA SER A 508 -8.57 1.03 30.12
C SER A 508 -9.20 -0.02 31.05
N GLN A 509 -9.13 0.20 32.37
CA GLN A 509 -9.73 -0.67 33.39
C GLN A 509 -11.25 -0.41 33.54
N SER A 510 -11.75 0.73 33.04
CA SER A 510 -13.14 1.20 33.19
C SER A 510 -14.07 0.87 31.99
N ASN A 511 -13.74 -0.17 31.22
CA ASN A 511 -14.44 -0.56 29.98
C ASN A 511 -14.45 0.54 28.90
N CYS A 512 -13.34 1.30 28.78
CA CYS A 512 -13.05 2.12 27.62
C CYS A 512 -12.07 1.38 26.70
N GLU A 513 -12.39 1.29 25.40
CA GLU A 513 -11.47 0.74 24.40
C GLU A 513 -10.41 1.78 24.04
N ILE A 514 -9.12 1.46 24.16
CA ILE A 514 -8.03 2.43 23.95
C ILE A 514 -7.00 1.85 22.98
N THR A 515 -6.77 2.58 21.88
CA THR A 515 -5.77 2.25 20.86
C THR A 515 -4.75 3.39 20.73
N VAL A 516 -3.51 3.10 21.10
CA VAL A 516 -2.37 4.04 21.05
C VAL A 516 -1.54 3.76 19.80
N VAL A 517 -1.10 4.81 19.11
CA VAL A 517 -0.49 4.74 17.79
C VAL A 517 0.75 5.62 17.72
N GLY A 518 1.84 5.06 17.18
CA GLY A 518 3.13 5.74 17.03
C GLY A 518 4.16 5.33 18.10
N THR A 519 5.36 4.93 17.67
CA THR A 519 6.43 4.34 18.49
C THR A 519 6.68 5.07 19.82
N THR A 520 6.74 6.41 19.81
CA THR A 520 6.97 7.22 21.03
C THR A 520 5.80 7.13 22.01
N ALA A 521 4.55 7.18 21.53
CA ALA A 521 3.36 7.06 22.38
C ALA A 521 3.25 5.64 22.95
N CYS A 522 3.48 4.61 22.11
CA CYS A 522 3.50 3.22 22.56
C CYS A 522 4.61 2.95 23.59
N LYS A 523 5.83 3.46 23.40
CA LYS A 523 6.93 3.34 24.40
C LYS A 523 6.58 4.03 25.72
N LEU A 524 6.07 5.26 25.66
CA LEU A 524 5.66 6.02 26.85
C LEU A 524 4.56 5.31 27.62
N VAL A 525 3.53 4.79 26.93
CA VAL A 525 2.47 4.02 27.61
C VAL A 525 3.04 2.73 28.18
N ARG A 526 3.86 1.95 27.47
CA ARG A 526 4.49 0.74 28.04
C ARG A 526 5.26 1.00 29.34
N TYR A 527 5.90 2.17 29.48
CA TYR A 527 6.64 2.53 30.70
C TYR A 527 5.71 2.84 31.90
N GLU A 528 4.50 3.34 31.65
CA GLU A 528 3.55 3.78 32.69
C GLU A 528 2.34 2.82 32.86
N LYS A 529 2.25 1.76 32.03
CA LYS A 529 1.11 0.82 31.89
C LYS A 529 1.12 -0.24 33.00
N THR A 530 0.00 -0.35 33.72
CA THR A 530 -0.24 -1.39 34.75
C THR A 530 -1.30 -2.40 34.31
N SER A 531 -2.25 -1.97 33.46
CA SER A 531 -3.32 -2.80 32.88
C SER A 531 -2.86 -3.44 31.57
N SER A 532 -3.34 -4.64 31.22
CA SER A 532 -3.01 -5.25 29.92
C SER A 532 -3.77 -4.60 28.74
N PHE A 533 -4.94 -3.99 28.98
CA PHE A 533 -6.02 -3.77 28.00
C PHE A 533 -5.80 -2.67 26.94
N ILE A 534 -4.66 -1.94 26.94
CA ILE A 534 -4.35 -0.95 25.90
C ILE A 534 -3.75 -1.58 24.64
N ASN A 535 -4.41 -1.38 23.49
CA ASN A 535 -3.94 -1.74 22.16
C ASN A 535 -2.85 -0.76 21.66
N MET A 536 -1.86 -1.25 20.91
CA MET A 536 -0.68 -0.44 20.50
C MET A 536 -0.23 -0.70 19.05
N VAL A 537 -0.32 0.29 18.16
CA VAL A 537 0.15 0.20 16.75
C VAL A 537 1.34 1.13 16.55
N GLU A 538 2.57 0.62 16.58
CA GLU A 538 3.77 1.47 16.59
C GLU A 538 4.00 2.26 15.30
N ASN A 539 3.70 1.69 14.13
CA ASN A 539 3.88 2.39 12.86
C ASN A 539 2.68 3.31 12.56
N ALA A 540 2.79 4.57 12.97
CA ALA A 540 1.75 5.57 12.72
C ALA A 540 1.49 5.83 11.24
N SER A 541 2.46 5.61 10.34
CA SER A 541 2.28 5.84 8.89
C SER A 541 1.25 4.88 8.28
N VAL A 542 1.22 3.62 8.73
CA VAL A 542 0.17 2.66 8.32
C VAL A 542 -1.22 3.16 8.72
N VAL A 543 -1.36 3.65 9.95
CA VAL A 543 -2.64 4.19 10.44
C VAL A 543 -3.00 5.47 9.70
N TRP A 544 -2.06 6.38 9.45
CA TRP A 544 -2.34 7.61 8.70
C TRP A 544 -2.80 7.33 7.27
N GLU A 545 -2.14 6.42 6.53
CA GLU A 545 -2.56 6.08 5.16
C GLU A 545 -3.92 5.36 5.14
N PHE A 546 -4.21 4.52 6.14
CA PHE A 546 -5.53 3.92 6.31
C PHE A 546 -6.62 4.98 6.58
N LEU A 547 -6.37 5.95 7.47
CA LEU A 547 -7.30 7.04 7.77
C LEU A 547 -7.56 7.95 6.57
N LYS A 548 -6.63 8.07 5.60
CA LYS A 548 -6.87 8.74 4.31
C LYS A 548 -7.82 7.97 3.37
N GLY A 549 -8.33 6.81 3.78
CA GLY A 549 -9.12 5.92 2.94
C GLY A 549 -8.31 5.19 1.86
N ARG A 550 -6.97 5.23 1.92
CA ARG A 550 -6.11 4.59 0.92
C ARG A 550 -6.02 3.08 1.18
N LYS A 551 -6.14 2.29 0.11
CA LYS A 551 -5.88 0.84 0.15
C LYS A 551 -4.39 0.58 0.44
N LEU A 552 -4.09 0.03 1.61
CA LEU A 552 -2.73 -0.33 2.03
C LEU A 552 -2.15 -1.42 1.10
N PRO A 553 -1.07 -1.18 0.33
CA PRO A 553 -0.62 -2.11 -0.71
C PRO A 553 -0.24 -3.51 -0.20
N GLY A 554 0.43 -3.61 0.95
CA GLY A 554 0.79 -4.91 1.55
C GLY A 554 -0.41 -5.68 2.15
N VAL A 555 -1.54 -5.00 2.40
CA VAL A 555 -2.84 -5.61 2.74
C VAL A 555 -3.50 -6.12 1.46
N MET A 556 -3.48 -5.36 0.36
CA MET A 556 -4.02 -5.80 -0.93
C MET A 556 -3.20 -6.95 -1.56
N ALA A 557 -1.93 -7.10 -1.21
CA ALA A 557 -1.08 -8.14 -1.77
C ALA A 557 -1.45 -9.57 -1.30
N VAL A 558 -2.08 -9.66 -0.11
CA VAL A 558 -2.62 -10.88 0.52
C VAL A 558 -4.16 -10.95 0.44
N ASP A 559 -4.80 -10.06 -0.33
CA ASP A 559 -6.23 -10.08 -0.71
C ASP A 559 -6.48 -11.20 -1.74
N ARG A 560 -6.45 -12.44 -1.26
CA ARG A 560 -6.54 -13.68 -2.05
C ARG A 560 -7.25 -14.76 -1.23
N GLY A 561 -8.57 -14.62 -1.07
CA GLY A 561 -9.40 -15.63 -0.43
C GLY A 561 -9.17 -17.01 -1.04
N TYR A 562 -8.82 -17.99 -0.21
CA TYR A 562 -8.76 -19.41 -0.54
C TYR A 562 -9.28 -20.21 0.67
N PRO A 563 -10.22 -21.16 0.50
CA PRO A 563 -10.97 -21.41 -0.73
C PRO A 563 -11.74 -20.15 -1.17
N PHE A 564 -11.87 -19.93 -2.48
CA PHE A 564 -12.60 -18.76 -2.97
C PHE A 564 -14.09 -19.12 -2.90
N GLU A 565 -14.72 -18.78 -1.77
CA GLU A 565 -16.06 -19.26 -1.43
C GLU A 565 -17.11 -18.84 -2.46
N ILE A 566 -17.61 -19.84 -3.20
CA ILE A 566 -18.68 -19.69 -4.18
C ILE A 566 -19.74 -20.74 -3.88
N ASN A 567 -20.97 -20.30 -3.62
CA ASN A 567 -22.11 -21.21 -3.57
C ASN A 567 -22.57 -21.53 -5.00
N TRP A 568 -21.96 -22.55 -5.61
CA TRP A 568 -22.24 -22.97 -7.00
C TRP A 568 -23.72 -23.29 -7.24
N ASN A 569 -24.44 -23.80 -6.22
CA ASN A 569 -25.88 -24.07 -6.27
C ASN A 569 -26.75 -22.81 -6.42
N SER A 570 -26.20 -21.61 -6.14
CA SER A 570 -26.89 -20.33 -6.34
C SER A 570 -26.55 -19.66 -7.68
N ILE A 571 -25.66 -20.26 -8.47
CA ILE A 571 -25.14 -19.72 -9.73
C ILE A 571 -25.58 -20.56 -10.92
N TYR A 572 -25.37 -21.88 -10.86
CA TYR A 572 -25.73 -22.80 -11.92
C TYR A 572 -26.96 -23.62 -11.54
N SER A 573 -27.86 -23.86 -12.51
CA SER A 573 -29.04 -24.70 -12.28
C SER A 573 -28.72 -26.18 -12.08
N ASP A 574 -27.56 -26.60 -12.57
CA ASP A 574 -26.97 -27.92 -12.35
C ASP A 574 -25.46 -27.71 -12.16
N PRO A 575 -24.95 -27.62 -10.92
CA PRO A 575 -23.56 -27.27 -10.66
C PRO A 575 -22.56 -28.43 -10.83
N VAL A 576 -23.01 -29.66 -11.10
CA VAL A 576 -22.11 -30.82 -11.27
C VAL A 576 -21.72 -31.10 -12.73
N GLN A 577 -22.28 -30.34 -13.69
CA GLN A 577 -21.86 -30.40 -15.10
C GLN A 577 -20.37 -30.07 -15.27
N SER A 578 -19.78 -30.56 -16.36
CA SER A 578 -18.40 -30.22 -16.69
C SER A 578 -18.22 -28.71 -16.96
N LEU A 579 -17.09 -28.17 -16.52
CA LEU A 579 -16.79 -26.74 -16.53
C LEU A 579 -15.85 -26.34 -17.67
N VAL A 580 -16.19 -25.22 -18.31
CA VAL A 580 -15.32 -24.45 -19.20
C VAL A 580 -14.92 -23.15 -18.50
N VAL A 581 -13.63 -22.80 -18.52
CA VAL A 581 -13.12 -21.54 -17.91
C VAL A 581 -12.43 -20.68 -18.96
N ASP A 582 -12.89 -19.44 -19.13
CA ASP A 582 -12.28 -18.46 -20.06
C ASP A 582 -11.52 -17.38 -19.27
N ILE A 583 -10.20 -17.31 -19.47
CA ILE A 583 -9.29 -16.46 -18.70
C ILE A 583 -8.98 -15.18 -19.48
N GLY A 584 -9.37 -14.03 -18.94
CA GLY A 584 -9.37 -12.75 -19.64
C GLY A 584 -10.63 -12.54 -20.49
N SER A 585 -11.78 -13.02 -20.00
CA SER A 585 -13.04 -13.12 -20.76
C SER A 585 -13.61 -11.79 -21.30
N GLY A 586 -13.05 -10.63 -20.92
CA GLY A 586 -13.40 -9.34 -21.54
C GLY A 586 -14.87 -8.98 -21.35
N ASN A 587 -15.60 -8.69 -22.44
CA ASN A 587 -17.06 -8.45 -22.38
C ASN A 587 -17.89 -9.75 -22.31
N GLY A 588 -17.26 -10.92 -22.16
CA GLY A 588 -17.92 -12.20 -21.98
C GLY A 588 -18.62 -12.77 -23.22
N LEU A 589 -18.60 -12.09 -24.37
CA LEU A 589 -19.40 -12.48 -25.55
C LEU A 589 -19.00 -13.83 -26.17
N PHE A 590 -17.74 -14.27 -26.03
CA PHE A 590 -17.37 -15.66 -26.35
C PHE A 590 -18.10 -16.64 -25.43
N LEU A 591 -17.97 -16.42 -24.13
CA LEU A 591 -18.46 -17.34 -23.10
C LEU A 591 -20.00 -17.37 -23.02
N LEU A 592 -20.67 -16.23 -23.20
CA LEU A 592 -22.13 -16.15 -23.27
C LEU A 592 -22.69 -16.88 -24.49
N GLU A 593 -22.07 -16.76 -25.66
CA GLU A 593 -22.51 -17.45 -26.88
C GLU A 593 -22.23 -18.96 -26.81
N MET A 594 -21.09 -19.36 -26.21
CA MET A 594 -20.81 -20.77 -25.88
C MET A 594 -21.86 -21.35 -24.92
N ALA A 595 -22.15 -20.65 -23.82
CA ALA A 595 -23.16 -21.06 -22.84
C ALA A 595 -24.55 -21.21 -23.46
N ARG A 596 -24.94 -20.32 -24.38
CA ARG A 596 -26.20 -20.45 -25.15
C ARG A 596 -26.24 -21.71 -26.02
N ARG A 597 -25.13 -22.06 -26.69
CA ARG A 597 -25.04 -23.22 -27.60
C ARG A 597 -24.87 -24.57 -26.90
N ARG A 598 -24.36 -24.60 -25.67
CA ARG A 598 -24.03 -25.82 -24.92
C ARG A 598 -24.68 -25.80 -23.53
N GLN A 599 -25.92 -26.29 -23.44
CA GLN A 599 -26.66 -26.42 -22.17
C GLN A 599 -26.25 -27.65 -21.35
N ASP A 600 -25.28 -28.42 -21.85
CA ASP A 600 -24.64 -29.60 -21.26
C ASP A 600 -23.33 -29.29 -20.51
N LEU A 601 -22.94 -28.00 -20.47
CA LEU A 601 -21.72 -27.51 -19.85
C LEU A 601 -22.00 -26.22 -19.06
N ASN A 602 -21.28 -26.03 -17.95
CA ASN A 602 -21.19 -24.75 -17.26
C ASN A 602 -19.97 -23.95 -17.72
N PHE A 603 -20.08 -22.63 -17.66
CA PHE A 603 -19.10 -21.70 -18.20
C PHE A 603 -18.75 -20.58 -17.21
N LEU A 604 -17.46 -20.41 -16.92
CA LEU A 604 -16.94 -19.44 -15.95
C LEU A 604 -15.93 -18.47 -16.59
N GLY A 605 -16.30 -17.21 -16.71
CA GLY A 605 -15.40 -16.14 -17.15
C GLY A 605 -14.62 -15.54 -15.98
N LEU A 606 -13.29 -15.61 -16.04
CA LEU A 606 -12.40 -14.93 -15.08
C LEU A 606 -11.84 -13.66 -15.73
N GLU A 607 -12.08 -12.50 -15.12
CA GLU A 607 -11.69 -11.20 -15.69
C GLU A 607 -11.29 -10.24 -14.56
N ILE A 608 -10.15 -9.56 -14.70
CA ILE A 608 -9.59 -8.68 -13.66
C ILE A 608 -10.31 -7.33 -13.59
N ASN A 609 -10.92 -6.89 -14.69
CA ASN A 609 -11.67 -5.65 -14.77
C ASN A 609 -13.11 -5.83 -14.25
N LYS A 610 -13.33 -5.51 -12.97
CA LYS A 610 -14.67 -5.55 -12.33
C LYS A 610 -15.76 -4.80 -13.11
N LYS A 611 -15.44 -3.75 -13.87
CA LYS A 611 -16.43 -3.03 -14.70
C LYS A 611 -16.89 -3.82 -15.93
N LEU A 612 -16.08 -4.75 -16.42
CA LEU A 612 -16.49 -5.69 -17.48
C LEU A 612 -17.32 -6.81 -16.87
N VAL A 613 -16.85 -7.45 -15.81
CA VAL A 613 -17.59 -8.52 -15.11
C VAL A 613 -19.02 -8.12 -14.75
N LEU A 614 -19.24 -6.91 -14.21
CA LEU A 614 -20.60 -6.42 -13.94
C LEU A 614 -21.47 -6.41 -15.20
N ARG A 615 -20.96 -5.93 -16.35
CA ARG A 615 -21.69 -5.98 -17.63
C ARG A 615 -21.93 -7.41 -18.12
N CYS A 616 -20.99 -8.32 -17.89
CA CYS A 616 -21.13 -9.72 -18.27
C CYS A 616 -22.24 -10.41 -17.44
N LEU A 617 -22.32 -10.11 -16.14
CA LEU A 617 -23.39 -10.57 -15.25
C LEU A 617 -24.75 -9.93 -15.62
N ASP A 618 -24.79 -8.62 -15.87
CA ASP A 618 -25.99 -7.94 -16.39
C ASP A 618 -26.49 -8.58 -17.68
N SER A 619 -25.57 -8.93 -18.59
CA SER A 619 -25.86 -9.57 -19.88
C SER A 619 -26.33 -11.01 -19.70
N ALA A 620 -25.69 -11.80 -18.83
CA ALA A 620 -26.12 -13.16 -18.50
C ALA A 620 -27.56 -13.17 -17.97
N HIS A 621 -27.87 -12.27 -17.05
CA HIS A 621 -29.22 -12.07 -16.50
C HIS A 621 -30.22 -11.63 -17.58
N GLN A 622 -29.90 -10.61 -18.38
CA GLN A 622 -30.77 -10.13 -19.47
C GLN A 622 -31.06 -11.18 -20.55
N PHE A 623 -30.12 -12.08 -20.82
CA PHE A 623 -30.29 -13.18 -21.78
C PHE A 623 -30.80 -14.49 -21.15
N GLY A 624 -31.05 -14.53 -19.83
CA GLY A 624 -31.54 -15.72 -19.13
C GLY A 624 -30.55 -16.89 -19.10
N VAL A 625 -29.25 -16.62 -19.18
CA VAL A 625 -28.19 -17.64 -19.17
C VAL A 625 -28.04 -18.21 -17.76
N LYS A 626 -28.25 -19.53 -17.60
CA LYS A 626 -28.25 -20.25 -16.31
C LYS A 626 -27.05 -21.17 -16.08
N ASN A 627 -26.20 -21.29 -17.11
CA ASN A 627 -24.99 -22.11 -17.15
C ASN A 627 -23.73 -21.26 -17.42
N GLY A 628 -23.80 -19.94 -17.17
CA GLY A 628 -22.72 -18.98 -17.49
C GLY A 628 -22.57 -17.90 -16.42
N TYR A 629 -21.38 -17.77 -15.84
CA TYR A 629 -21.09 -16.84 -14.75
C TYR A 629 -19.73 -16.14 -14.90
N PHE A 630 -19.53 -15.03 -14.19
CA PHE A 630 -18.33 -14.20 -14.31
C PHE A 630 -17.81 -13.73 -12.95
N VAL A 631 -16.50 -13.82 -12.73
CA VAL A 631 -15.84 -13.46 -11.46
C VAL A 631 -14.77 -12.39 -11.68
N ALA A 632 -14.86 -11.31 -10.90
CA ALA A 632 -13.95 -10.18 -10.93
C ALA A 632 -12.66 -10.49 -10.16
N THR A 633 -11.64 -11.04 -10.85
CA THR A 633 -10.45 -11.60 -10.19
C THR A 633 -9.19 -11.60 -11.05
N ASN A 634 -8.03 -11.64 -10.39
CA ASN A 634 -6.77 -12.02 -11.03
C ASN A 634 -6.66 -13.55 -11.08
N ALA A 635 -6.98 -14.14 -12.24
CA ALA A 635 -6.93 -15.58 -12.45
C ALA A 635 -5.57 -16.20 -12.09
N THR A 636 -4.46 -15.50 -12.38
CA THR A 636 -3.08 -15.98 -12.15
C THR A 636 -2.79 -16.29 -10.67
N SER A 637 -3.55 -15.70 -9.75
CA SER A 637 -3.46 -15.90 -8.30
C SER A 637 -4.69 -16.55 -7.66
N THR A 638 -5.74 -16.85 -8.43
CA THR A 638 -7.03 -17.35 -7.89
C THR A 638 -7.65 -18.52 -8.65
N PHE A 639 -7.19 -18.83 -9.87
CA PHE A 639 -7.75 -19.90 -10.70
C PHE A 639 -7.84 -21.23 -9.95
N ARG A 640 -6.76 -21.66 -9.27
CA ARG A 640 -6.81 -22.88 -8.44
C ARG A 640 -7.90 -22.78 -7.39
N SER A 641 -7.90 -21.68 -6.63
CA SER A 641 -8.79 -21.46 -5.50
C SER A 641 -10.28 -21.42 -5.85
N ILE A 642 -10.59 -20.95 -7.05
CA ILE A 642 -11.95 -20.91 -7.58
C ILE A 642 -12.32 -22.31 -8.08
N VAL A 643 -11.54 -22.86 -9.00
CA VAL A 643 -11.89 -24.10 -9.70
C VAL A 643 -11.78 -25.34 -8.82
N SER A 644 -10.92 -25.36 -7.79
CA SER A 644 -10.85 -26.46 -6.82
C SER A 644 -12.03 -26.53 -5.84
N THR A 645 -12.95 -25.56 -5.87
CA THR A 645 -14.22 -25.61 -5.11
C THR A 645 -15.41 -26.02 -5.98
N TYR A 646 -15.22 -26.09 -7.30
CA TYR A 646 -16.27 -26.44 -8.23
C TYR A 646 -16.50 -27.98 -8.23
N PRO A 647 -17.74 -28.48 -8.14
CA PRO A 647 -17.99 -29.90 -7.86
C PRO A 647 -18.02 -30.81 -9.11
N GLY A 648 -18.06 -30.24 -10.32
CA GLY A 648 -17.93 -30.99 -11.58
C GLY A 648 -16.50 -30.96 -12.17
N GLU A 649 -16.27 -31.66 -13.28
CA GLU A 649 -14.94 -31.73 -13.90
C GLU A 649 -14.59 -30.51 -14.76
N LEU A 650 -13.40 -29.93 -14.59
CA LEU A 650 -12.84 -28.94 -15.52
C LEU A 650 -12.45 -29.62 -16.84
N VAL A 651 -13.13 -29.34 -17.95
CA VAL A 651 -12.88 -29.99 -19.26
C VAL A 651 -12.22 -29.08 -20.30
N LEU A 652 -12.31 -27.76 -20.16
CA LEU A 652 -11.68 -26.81 -21.08
C LEU A 652 -11.24 -25.54 -20.34
N VAL A 653 -10.01 -25.09 -20.62
CA VAL A 653 -9.56 -23.72 -20.31
C VAL A 653 -9.23 -22.99 -21.59
N SER A 654 -9.82 -21.82 -21.82
CA SER A 654 -9.49 -20.93 -22.93
C SER A 654 -8.74 -19.69 -22.44
N ILE A 655 -7.70 -19.30 -23.18
CA ILE A 655 -6.88 -18.10 -22.90
C ILE A 655 -6.67 -17.36 -24.23
N GLN A 656 -7.45 -16.30 -24.43
CA GLN A 656 -7.62 -15.66 -25.74
C GLN A 656 -7.08 -14.23 -25.74
N CYS A 657 -6.23 -13.94 -26.71
CA CYS A 657 -5.65 -12.62 -26.99
C CYS A 657 -5.19 -11.86 -25.72
N PRO A 658 -4.37 -12.50 -24.85
CA PRO A 658 -4.03 -11.96 -23.53
C PRO A 658 -3.26 -10.65 -23.66
N ASN A 659 -3.95 -9.54 -23.38
CA ASN A 659 -3.57 -8.18 -23.78
C ASN A 659 -2.09 -7.83 -23.44
N PRO A 660 -1.19 -7.83 -24.43
CA PRO A 660 0.20 -7.47 -24.22
C PRO A 660 0.31 -5.94 -24.23
N ASP A 661 0.82 -5.34 -23.15
CA ASP A 661 1.10 -3.89 -23.08
C ASP A 661 2.14 -3.52 -24.17
N PHE A 662 1.64 -3.12 -25.34
CA PHE A 662 2.40 -3.08 -26.59
C PHE A 662 3.63 -2.17 -26.51
N ASN A 663 3.52 -1.11 -25.71
CA ASN A 663 4.51 -0.04 -25.54
C ASN A 663 5.81 -0.50 -24.85
N LYS A 664 5.81 -1.66 -24.18
CA LYS A 664 6.96 -2.18 -23.43
C LYS A 664 7.08 -3.70 -23.61
N PRO A 665 8.11 -4.22 -24.31
CA PRO A 665 8.33 -5.66 -24.43
C PRO A 665 8.28 -6.40 -23.09
N GLU A 666 8.84 -5.80 -22.04
CA GLU A 666 8.91 -6.31 -20.67
C GLU A 666 7.59 -6.28 -19.88
N HIS A 667 6.53 -5.67 -20.43
CA HIS A 667 5.21 -5.66 -19.81
C HIS A 667 4.23 -6.71 -20.38
N ARG A 668 4.58 -7.39 -21.47
CA ARG A 668 3.71 -8.34 -22.21
C ARG A 668 3.48 -9.69 -21.49
N TRP A 669 3.86 -9.81 -20.21
CA TRP A 669 4.11 -11.08 -19.52
C TRP A 669 3.28 -11.24 -18.22
N ARG A 670 2.07 -10.67 -18.18
CA ARG A 670 1.29 -10.55 -16.92
C ARG A 670 0.29 -11.66 -16.65
N MET A 671 -0.15 -12.43 -17.64
CA MET A 671 -1.26 -13.39 -17.48
C MET A 671 -0.78 -14.84 -17.28
N LEU A 672 0.08 -15.37 -18.15
CA LEU A 672 0.67 -16.69 -17.97
C LEU A 672 1.88 -16.61 -17.04
N GLN A 673 1.68 -17.01 -15.79
CA GLN A 673 2.77 -17.30 -14.85
C GLN A 673 2.68 -18.78 -14.46
N ARG A 674 3.83 -19.37 -14.05
CA ARG A 674 3.96 -20.77 -13.63
C ARG A 674 2.80 -21.26 -12.75
N SER A 675 2.42 -20.49 -11.72
CA SER A 675 1.33 -20.81 -10.78
C SER A 675 0.00 -21.09 -11.48
N LEU A 676 -0.33 -20.34 -12.52
CA LEU A 676 -1.56 -20.52 -13.30
C LEU A 676 -1.49 -21.79 -14.15
N ILE A 677 -0.37 -22.00 -14.83
CA ILE A 677 -0.18 -23.16 -15.71
C ILE A 677 -0.20 -24.45 -14.89
N GLU A 678 0.51 -24.51 -13.76
CA GLU A 678 0.47 -25.66 -12.86
C GLU A 678 -0.91 -25.86 -12.21
N ALA A 679 -1.68 -24.79 -11.97
CA ALA A 679 -3.06 -24.90 -11.51
C ALA A 679 -4.01 -25.46 -12.58
N VAL A 680 -3.92 -24.99 -13.82
CA VAL A 680 -4.67 -25.52 -14.96
C VAL A 680 -4.31 -27.00 -15.17
N VAL A 681 -3.02 -27.33 -15.25
CA VAL A 681 -2.51 -28.68 -15.52
C VAL A 681 -2.90 -29.68 -14.43
N ASP A 682 -2.88 -29.26 -13.16
CA ASP A 682 -3.26 -30.16 -12.06
C ASP A 682 -4.79 -30.38 -12.01
N LEU A 683 -5.62 -29.33 -12.19
CA LEU A 683 -7.09 -29.40 -12.06
C LEU A 683 -7.86 -29.86 -13.31
N LEU A 684 -7.30 -29.72 -14.52
CA LEU A 684 -7.96 -30.12 -15.78
C LEU A 684 -8.21 -31.64 -15.79
N ALA A 685 -9.37 -32.09 -16.27
CA ALA A 685 -9.70 -33.51 -16.38
C ALA A 685 -8.81 -34.24 -17.40
N TYR A 686 -8.77 -35.57 -17.34
CA TYR A 686 -8.09 -36.38 -18.37
C TYR A 686 -8.79 -36.22 -19.72
N ASN A 687 -8.03 -36.09 -20.81
CA ASN A 687 -8.50 -35.65 -22.13
C ASN A 687 -9.13 -34.24 -22.17
N GLY A 688 -9.17 -33.51 -21.04
CA GLY A 688 -9.53 -32.10 -20.99
C GLY A 688 -8.49 -31.24 -21.74
N LYS A 689 -8.94 -30.09 -22.24
CA LYS A 689 -8.20 -29.28 -23.21
C LYS A 689 -7.80 -27.89 -22.70
N VAL A 690 -6.74 -27.33 -23.30
CA VAL A 690 -6.36 -25.92 -23.16
C VAL A 690 -6.28 -25.28 -24.54
N PHE A 691 -7.16 -24.31 -24.80
CA PHE A 691 -7.19 -23.52 -26.04
C PHE A 691 -6.45 -22.20 -25.84
N LEU A 692 -5.46 -21.94 -26.68
CA LEU A 692 -4.65 -20.72 -26.64
C LEU A 692 -4.76 -19.99 -27.98
N GLN A 693 -5.06 -18.70 -27.93
CA GLN A 693 -5.28 -17.85 -29.11
C GLN A 693 -4.59 -16.48 -28.95
N SER A 694 -3.96 -15.96 -30.00
CA SER A 694 -3.33 -14.63 -30.02
C SER A 694 -3.22 -14.11 -31.46
N ASP A 695 -3.38 -12.79 -31.65
CA ASP A 695 -3.12 -12.08 -32.91
C ASP A 695 -1.64 -11.73 -33.11
N VAL A 696 -0.81 -11.99 -32.09
CA VAL A 696 0.65 -11.82 -32.13
C VAL A 696 1.35 -13.18 -32.02
N GLU A 697 2.08 -13.57 -33.06
CA GLU A 697 2.77 -14.86 -33.17
C GLU A 697 3.77 -15.11 -32.03
N ALA A 698 4.64 -14.14 -31.76
CA ALA A 698 5.63 -14.23 -30.67
C ALA A 698 5.00 -14.32 -29.27
N VAL A 699 3.71 -13.96 -29.12
CA VAL A 699 2.95 -14.24 -27.90
C VAL A 699 2.44 -15.68 -27.94
N ALA A 700 1.83 -16.13 -29.04
CA ALA A 700 1.34 -17.51 -29.19
C ALA A 700 2.46 -18.55 -29.00
N ILE A 701 3.61 -18.39 -29.65
CA ILE A 701 4.78 -19.27 -29.49
C ILE A 701 5.22 -19.33 -28.03
N ARG A 702 5.28 -18.19 -27.32
CA ARG A 702 5.65 -18.19 -25.90
C ARG A 702 4.59 -18.80 -25.00
N MET A 703 3.30 -18.70 -25.35
CA MET A 703 2.23 -19.41 -24.65
C MET A 703 2.41 -20.94 -24.81
N LYS A 704 2.74 -21.42 -26.01
CA LYS A 704 3.10 -22.83 -26.30
C LYS A 704 4.29 -23.29 -25.44
N GLU A 705 5.38 -22.53 -25.43
CA GLU A 705 6.60 -22.83 -24.67
C GLU A 705 6.34 -22.94 -23.16
N GLU A 706 5.66 -21.95 -22.57
CA GLU A 706 5.41 -21.94 -21.12
C GLU A 706 4.45 -23.07 -20.70
N PHE A 707 3.45 -23.42 -21.53
CA PHE A 707 2.56 -24.56 -21.27
C PHE A 707 3.25 -25.92 -21.44
N LEU A 708 4.20 -26.08 -22.37
CA LEU A 708 5.03 -27.29 -22.47
C LEU A 708 5.96 -27.41 -21.24
N LYS A 709 6.65 -26.32 -20.90
CA LYS A 709 7.65 -26.23 -19.82
C LYS A 709 7.06 -26.46 -18.42
N TYR A 710 5.90 -25.87 -18.12
CA TYR A 710 5.22 -26.02 -16.83
C TYR A 710 4.07 -27.04 -16.87
N GLY A 711 3.86 -27.70 -18.02
CA GLY A 711 2.89 -28.77 -18.22
C GLY A 711 3.22 -30.10 -17.54
N LYS A 712 4.40 -30.23 -16.90
CA LYS A 712 4.87 -31.43 -16.18
C LYS A 712 4.81 -32.72 -17.03
N GLY A 713 4.97 -32.61 -18.36
CA GLY A 713 4.79 -33.72 -19.32
C GLY A 713 3.34 -34.22 -19.50
N LYS A 714 2.35 -33.60 -18.82
CA LYS A 714 0.94 -34.02 -18.85
C LYS A 714 0.14 -33.46 -20.03
N LEU A 715 0.66 -32.47 -20.75
CA LEU A 715 0.00 -31.86 -21.91
C LEU A 715 0.75 -32.22 -23.21
N TYR A 716 0.00 -32.54 -24.26
CA TYR A 716 0.50 -32.66 -25.63
C TYR A 716 -0.29 -31.76 -26.59
N LEU A 717 0.33 -31.35 -27.69
CA LEU A 717 -0.28 -30.50 -28.71
C LEU A 717 -1.03 -31.38 -29.72
N GLU A 718 -2.30 -31.09 -30.02
CA GLU A 718 -3.10 -32.02 -30.85
C GLU A 718 -2.67 -32.09 -32.32
N HIS A 719 -1.85 -31.15 -32.81
CA HIS A 719 -1.54 -30.98 -34.23
C HIS A 719 -0.05 -31.15 -34.58
N SER A 720 0.79 -31.66 -33.67
CA SER A 720 2.25 -31.73 -33.88
C SER A 720 2.74 -32.88 -34.78
N GLN A 721 1.86 -33.53 -35.56
CA GLN A 721 2.20 -34.68 -36.41
C GLN A 721 1.37 -34.73 -37.71
N CYS A 722 1.68 -33.89 -38.70
CA CYS A 722 1.39 -34.21 -40.11
C CYS A 722 2.16 -33.32 -41.11
N ASN A 723 3.05 -33.97 -41.89
CA ASN A 723 3.52 -33.60 -43.24
C ASN A 723 3.41 -32.12 -43.68
N GLY A 724 4.13 -31.21 -43.01
CA GLY A 724 4.41 -29.87 -43.53
C GLY A 724 3.24 -28.87 -43.55
N GLN A 725 2.13 -29.16 -42.87
CA GLN A 725 1.08 -28.16 -42.62
C GLN A 725 1.41 -27.26 -41.43
N SER A 726 0.68 -26.13 -41.31
CA SER A 726 0.84 -25.14 -40.25
C SER A 726 0.71 -25.73 -38.85
N GLU A 727 1.51 -25.27 -37.89
CA GLU A 727 1.32 -25.59 -36.46
C GLU A 727 0.05 -24.96 -35.85
N TRP A 728 -0.59 -24.06 -36.58
CA TRP A 728 -1.70 -23.21 -36.10
C TRP A 728 -3.07 -23.68 -36.62
N LEU A 729 -4.10 -23.64 -35.77
CA LEU A 729 -5.48 -23.91 -36.19
C LEU A 729 -6.01 -22.76 -37.07
N GLU A 730 -6.29 -23.05 -38.34
CA GLU A 730 -6.76 -22.06 -39.33
C GLU A 730 -8.10 -21.43 -38.94
N GLU A 731 -9.00 -22.21 -38.33
CA GLU A 731 -10.31 -21.76 -37.87
C GLU A 731 -10.50 -21.92 -36.35
N ASN A 732 -11.52 -21.24 -35.83
CA ASN A 732 -11.92 -21.34 -34.43
C ASN A 732 -12.67 -22.67 -34.19
N PRO A 733 -12.14 -23.59 -33.33
CA PRO A 733 -12.68 -24.94 -33.19
C PRO A 733 -14.04 -25.03 -32.49
N PHE A 734 -14.57 -23.91 -31.99
CA PHE A 734 -15.87 -23.84 -31.31
C PHE A 734 -16.96 -23.21 -32.19
N GLY A 735 -16.60 -22.64 -33.35
CA GLY A 735 -17.53 -21.83 -34.16
C GLY A 735 -18.05 -20.57 -33.46
N VAL A 736 -17.39 -20.14 -32.37
CA VAL A 736 -17.73 -18.96 -31.56
C VAL A 736 -16.48 -18.09 -31.42
N ARG A 737 -16.49 -16.92 -32.07
CA ARG A 737 -15.36 -15.99 -32.08
C ARG A 737 -15.45 -15.01 -30.90
N SER A 738 -14.33 -14.75 -30.24
CA SER A 738 -14.22 -13.68 -29.23
C SER A 738 -14.23 -12.29 -29.87
N ASP A 739 -14.43 -11.24 -29.07
CA ASP A 739 -14.56 -9.87 -29.58
C ASP A 739 -13.30 -9.37 -30.27
N TRP A 740 -12.14 -9.68 -29.67
CA TRP A 740 -10.85 -9.37 -30.29
C TRP A 740 -10.64 -10.17 -31.57
N GLU A 741 -11.05 -11.44 -31.61
CA GLU A 741 -10.95 -12.26 -32.81
C GLU A 741 -11.78 -11.72 -33.98
N LYS A 742 -13.05 -11.35 -33.74
CA LYS A 742 -13.87 -10.64 -34.74
C LYS A 742 -13.12 -9.41 -35.24
N HIS A 743 -12.71 -8.55 -34.30
CA HIS A 743 -12.02 -7.30 -34.63
C HIS A 743 -10.69 -7.50 -35.36
N VAL A 744 -9.94 -8.60 -35.16
CA VAL A 744 -8.69 -8.91 -35.87
C VAL A 744 -8.97 -9.44 -37.28
N LEU A 745 -9.93 -10.35 -37.43
CA LEU A 745 -10.29 -10.95 -38.71
C LEU A 745 -10.97 -9.94 -39.66
N ASP A 746 -11.77 -9.00 -39.13
CA ASP A 746 -12.42 -7.94 -39.93
C ASP A 746 -11.41 -7.06 -40.68
N ARG A 747 -10.21 -6.87 -40.13
CA ARG A 747 -9.06 -6.16 -40.76
C ARG A 747 -8.04 -7.12 -41.40
N ARG A 748 -8.41 -8.39 -41.61
CA ARG A 748 -7.63 -9.45 -42.29
C ARG A 748 -6.24 -9.70 -41.69
N ALA A 749 -6.08 -9.48 -40.39
CA ALA A 749 -4.85 -9.81 -39.67
C ALA A 749 -4.86 -11.31 -39.26
N PRO A 750 -3.69 -11.96 -39.14
CA PRO A 750 -3.59 -13.37 -38.77
C PRO A 750 -4.06 -13.64 -37.34
N MET A 751 -4.49 -14.88 -37.08
CA MET A 751 -4.83 -15.36 -35.75
C MET A 751 -4.13 -16.69 -35.48
N TYR A 752 -3.28 -16.71 -34.46
CA TYR A 752 -2.45 -17.86 -34.10
C TYR A 752 -3.15 -18.64 -32.98
N ARG A 753 -3.58 -19.87 -33.30
CA ARG A 753 -4.42 -20.70 -32.44
C ARG A 753 -3.81 -22.07 -32.23
N MET A 754 -3.95 -22.64 -31.04
CA MET A 754 -3.55 -24.03 -30.79
C MET A 754 -4.42 -24.70 -29.71
N MET A 755 -4.39 -26.03 -29.69
CA MET A 755 -5.04 -26.85 -28.68
C MET A 755 -4.03 -27.80 -28.03
N PHE A 756 -3.95 -27.75 -26.71
CA PHE A 756 -3.32 -28.79 -25.89
C PHE A 756 -4.39 -29.72 -25.30
N THR A 757 -4.06 -30.98 -25.13
CA THR A 757 -4.91 -31.99 -24.46
C THR A 757 -4.14 -32.68 -23.35
N LYS A 758 -4.81 -32.96 -22.22
CA LYS A 758 -4.20 -33.62 -21.05
C LYS A 758 -4.15 -35.14 -21.25
N SER A 759 -2.92 -35.67 -21.25
CA SER A 759 -2.61 -37.09 -21.37
C SER A 759 -3.31 -37.92 -20.29
N SER A 760 -4.02 -38.96 -20.71
CA SER A 760 -4.56 -40.04 -19.87
C SER A 760 -3.49 -41.00 -19.35
N ASN A 761 -2.32 -41.06 -20.01
CA ASN A 761 -1.24 -41.94 -19.59
C ASN A 761 -0.56 -41.41 -18.32
N ILE A 762 -0.84 -42.07 -17.20
CA ILE A 762 0.07 -42.09 -16.05
C ILE A 762 1.30 -42.89 -16.47
N ARG A 763 2.34 -42.18 -16.93
CA ARG A 763 3.71 -42.70 -16.86
C ARG A 763 4.34 -42.11 -15.61
N GLU A 764 4.58 -42.96 -14.63
CA GLU A 764 5.39 -42.63 -13.46
C GLU A 764 6.83 -42.35 -13.93
N VAL A 765 7.41 -41.26 -13.43
CA VAL A 765 8.79 -40.77 -13.68
C VAL A 765 9.27 -40.07 -12.40
#